data_AF-A0AAD6RSI4-F1
#
_entry.id   AF-A0AAD6RSI4-F1
#
_cell.length_a   1.000
_cell.length_b   1.000
_cell.length_c   1.000
_cell.angle_alpha   90.00
_cell.angle_beta   90.00
_cell.angle_gamma   90.00
#
_symmetry.space_group_name_H-M   'P 1'
#
loop_
_entity.id
_entity.type
_entity.pdbx_description
1 polymer ?
#
loop_
_entity_poly.entity_id
_entity_poly.type
_entity_poly.pdbx_seq_one_letter_code
_entity_poly.pdbx_strand_id
1 'polypeptide(L)'
;MADRIETATMLGRIPEEARLEHEGFSQVSSKISNGQIVLNLDCDMCSNDPLTVRDALCFFMDEEKSHDIAFVQFPQWYANVTKNDLYSSSLRVITNVEFHGTDGYGGPLYIGTGCFHRRDTLCGREFSQDSKIEWKKHNDHRRQQSVHKLEEETKTLASCTYEQNTKWGDEMGLKYGCPVEDVITGLSIQCKGWKSAYFNPERKAFLGLAPTTLPQVLVQHKRWSEGDFQIVLSKYSPAWYAHGRISLGLQLGYCCYCFWAPNCLATLYYSIVPSLFLLKGVSLFPQVSSPWLLPFAYVIFAKYTYSLVEFLWAGGTVLGWWNDQRIWLYKRTSSYLFATVDTVLKTLGFGDTAFVITDKVADEDVSQRYEKEMMEFGATSPMFEVLSTLAMLNLFCLVGAVKKVIMNYSIHRLHETMPLQILLCGVLVLVNLPLYQGLLLRKDKGRMPCSVTVKSSLVALLMGIALKGYFVVLLLALLSSPEAVFGIRFVIDREECFSHDVKYEGDTVHVSFVVVKVDSSWHYSDDGVDLVVKGPTGDQIHDFRDKISEKIEFVAHQKGVHRFCFTNKSPYHETIDFDVHVGHFSYYDEHAKDEHFQPLLEQISKLEEALYNIQFEQHWLEAQTDRQAIINDAMSRRTIHKAFFESAALVAASILQVYLLRRLFERKLGMSRAIFALEQGPQVF
;
A
#
# COMPACT_ATOMS: atom_id res chain seq x y z
N MET A 1 -4.30 21.55 7.91
CA MET A 1 -4.42 20.21 7.27
C MET A 1 -3.37 19.29 7.86
N ALA A 2 -2.08 19.65 7.76
CA ALA A 2 -0.98 19.00 8.49
C ALA A 2 -1.36 18.67 9.93
N ASP A 3 -1.72 19.68 10.74
CA ASP A 3 -2.08 19.56 12.16
C ASP A 3 -3.19 18.52 12.41
N ARG A 4 -4.21 18.45 11.55
CA ARG A 4 -5.33 17.50 11.72
C ARG A 4 -4.91 16.06 11.42
N ILE A 5 -3.96 15.87 10.50
CA ILE A 5 -3.43 14.54 10.16
C ILE A 5 -2.34 14.14 11.17
N GLU A 6 -1.55 15.10 11.68
CA GLU A 6 -0.60 14.89 12.77
C GLU A 6 -1.33 14.46 14.05
N THR A 7 -2.43 15.13 14.40
CA THR A 7 -3.35 14.67 15.47
C THR A 7 -3.91 13.27 15.21
N ALA A 8 -4.41 12.98 14.00
CA ALA A 8 -4.92 11.65 13.65
C ALA A 8 -3.83 10.55 13.67
N THR A 9 -2.58 10.90 13.38
CA THR A 9 -1.44 9.97 13.40
C THR A 9 -0.92 9.76 14.81
N MET A 10 -0.93 10.77 15.68
CA MET A 10 -0.67 10.61 17.12
C MET A 10 -1.74 9.76 17.81
N LEU A 11 -3.01 9.88 17.40
CA LEU A 11 -4.10 8.99 17.84
C LEU A 11 -4.02 7.56 17.25
N GLY A 12 -3.08 7.31 16.33
CA GLY A 12 -2.95 6.04 15.61
C GLY A 12 -2.31 4.88 16.39
N ARG A 13 -1.85 5.09 17.62
CA ARG A 13 -1.34 4.03 18.50
C ARG A 13 -2.48 3.34 19.27
N ILE A 14 -3.30 2.60 18.52
CA ILE A 14 -4.29 1.68 19.10
C ILE A 14 -3.53 0.53 19.79
N PRO A 15 -3.74 0.27 21.09
CA PRO A 15 -3.13 -0.86 21.78
C PRO A 15 -3.48 -2.20 21.12
N GLU A 16 -2.56 -3.16 21.20
CA GLU A 16 -2.75 -4.48 20.59
C GLU A 16 -3.96 -5.24 21.20
N GLU A 17 -4.30 -4.92 22.45
CA GLU A 17 -5.51 -5.35 23.17
C GLU A 17 -6.79 -4.71 22.62
N ALA A 18 -6.81 -3.39 22.38
CA ALA A 18 -7.95 -2.70 21.76
C ALA A 18 -8.21 -3.16 20.31
N ARG A 19 -7.19 -3.73 19.66
CA ARG A 19 -7.30 -4.38 18.34
C ARG A 19 -7.99 -5.75 18.40
N LEU A 20 -8.10 -6.36 19.58
CA LEU A 20 -8.83 -7.59 19.87
C LEU A 20 -10.25 -7.33 20.44
N GLU A 21 -10.51 -6.12 20.96
CA GLU A 21 -11.81 -5.75 21.55
C GLU A 21 -12.81 -5.11 20.59
N HIS A 22 -12.40 -4.72 19.37
CA HIS A 22 -13.25 -3.99 18.42
C HIS A 22 -13.34 -4.65 17.02
N GLU A 23 -13.71 -5.92 17.02
CA GLU A 23 -14.43 -6.50 15.88
C GLU A 23 -15.88 -5.95 15.85
N GLY A 24 -16.48 -5.83 14.66
CA GLY A 24 -17.91 -5.55 14.55
C GLY A 24 -18.40 -4.09 14.41
N PHE A 25 -17.59 -3.10 13.97
CA PHE A 25 -18.10 -1.73 13.66
C PHE A 25 -19.37 -1.75 12.79
N SER A 26 -19.41 -2.58 11.74
CA SER A 26 -20.58 -2.73 10.88
C SER A 26 -21.80 -3.31 11.63
N GLN A 27 -21.57 -4.22 12.58
CA GLN A 27 -22.62 -4.86 13.37
C GLN A 27 -23.20 -3.87 14.39
N VAL A 28 -22.36 -3.17 15.15
CA VAL A 28 -22.76 -2.10 16.07
C VAL A 28 -23.50 -0.97 15.33
N SER A 29 -22.95 -0.52 14.20
CA SER A 29 -23.57 0.50 13.34
C SER A 29 -24.96 0.10 12.84
N SER A 30 -25.21 -1.21 12.61
CA SER A 30 -26.53 -1.72 12.20
C SER A 30 -27.63 -1.53 13.26
N LYS A 31 -27.26 -1.47 14.54
CA LYS A 31 -28.20 -1.19 15.66
C LYS A 31 -28.39 0.30 15.88
N ILE A 32 -27.30 1.08 15.83
CA ILE A 32 -27.34 2.52 16.13
C ILE A 32 -28.03 3.29 15.00
N SER A 33 -27.43 3.35 13.80
CA SER A 33 -27.97 4.15 12.69
C SER A 33 -28.63 3.28 11.61
N ASN A 34 -28.12 2.07 11.38
CA ASN A 34 -28.51 1.19 10.26
C ASN A 34 -28.36 1.86 8.87
N GLY A 35 -27.37 2.74 8.71
CA GLY A 35 -27.12 3.42 7.43
C GLY A 35 -26.84 2.43 6.31
N GLN A 36 -27.57 2.52 5.20
CA GLN A 36 -27.53 1.55 4.09
C GLN A 36 -26.22 1.59 3.28
N ILE A 37 -25.51 2.72 3.32
CA ILE A 37 -24.18 2.91 2.72
C ILE A 37 -23.15 3.07 3.84
N VAL A 38 -21.97 2.49 3.66
CA VAL A 38 -20.82 2.55 4.58
C VAL A 38 -19.63 3.12 3.82
N LEU A 39 -19.07 4.24 4.27
CA LEU A 39 -17.78 4.75 3.80
C LEU A 39 -16.67 4.11 4.63
N ASN A 40 -15.68 3.50 4.00
CA ASN A 40 -14.41 3.18 4.65
C ASN A 40 -13.33 4.23 4.34
N LEU A 41 -12.61 4.66 5.37
CA LEU A 41 -11.60 5.71 5.29
C LEU A 41 -10.52 5.51 6.36
N ASP A 42 -9.26 5.42 5.93
CA ASP A 42 -8.09 5.32 6.82
C ASP A 42 -7.89 6.59 7.66
N CYS A 43 -7.28 6.46 8.84
CA CYS A 43 -6.99 7.59 9.74
C CYS A 43 -6.10 8.68 9.12
N ASP A 44 -5.22 8.34 8.16
CA ASP A 44 -4.39 9.32 7.45
C ASP A 44 -5.03 9.85 6.16
N MET A 45 -6.26 9.45 5.84
CA MET A 45 -7.05 9.95 4.71
C MET A 45 -8.16 10.87 5.21
N CYS A 46 -8.32 12.04 4.58
CA CYS A 46 -9.39 12.98 4.90
C CYS A 46 -10.26 13.30 3.69
N SER A 47 -11.55 13.56 3.92
CA SER A 47 -12.45 14.09 2.90
C SER A 47 -12.05 15.53 2.56
N ASN A 48 -11.64 15.75 1.31
CA ASN A 48 -11.21 17.05 0.79
C ASN A 48 -12.31 17.74 -0.02
N ASP A 49 -13.26 17.00 -0.60
CA ASP A 49 -14.45 17.57 -1.24
C ASP A 49 -15.72 17.28 -0.42
N PRO A 50 -16.45 18.30 0.08
CA PRO A 50 -17.72 18.08 0.78
C PRO A 50 -18.79 17.40 -0.09
N LEU A 51 -18.66 17.47 -1.43
CA LEU A 51 -19.61 16.86 -2.36
C LEU A 51 -19.42 15.34 -2.53
N THR A 52 -18.29 14.78 -2.06
CA THR A 52 -17.91 13.36 -2.24
C THR A 52 -19.02 12.37 -1.88
N VAL A 53 -19.77 12.62 -0.79
CA VAL A 53 -20.86 11.74 -0.35
C VAL A 53 -22.04 11.79 -1.33
N ARG A 54 -22.40 12.98 -1.81
CA ARG A 54 -23.47 13.17 -2.80
C ARG A 54 -23.10 12.51 -4.13
N ASP A 55 -21.88 12.74 -4.59
CA ASP A 55 -21.36 12.18 -5.84
C ASP A 55 -21.32 10.63 -5.78
N ALA A 56 -20.93 10.04 -4.63
CA ALA A 56 -21.00 8.60 -4.42
C ALA A 56 -22.44 8.05 -4.39
N LEU A 57 -23.39 8.80 -3.80
CA LEU A 57 -24.80 8.39 -3.74
C LEU A 57 -25.47 8.34 -5.11
N CYS A 58 -25.02 9.14 -6.09
CA CYS A 58 -25.56 9.11 -7.46
C CYS A 58 -25.47 7.71 -8.07
N PHE A 59 -24.31 7.04 -7.96
CA PHE A 59 -24.13 5.66 -8.42
C PHE A 59 -25.06 4.66 -7.71
N PHE A 60 -25.45 4.92 -6.46
CA PHE A 60 -26.33 4.03 -5.70
C PHE A 60 -27.83 4.34 -5.86
N MET A 61 -28.17 5.51 -6.43
CA MET A 61 -29.53 6.01 -6.64
C MET A 61 -29.96 6.04 -8.11
N ASP A 62 -29.03 5.93 -9.07
CA ASP A 62 -29.28 5.78 -10.51
C ASP A 62 -30.33 4.70 -10.80
N GLU A 63 -31.44 5.05 -11.46
CA GLU A 63 -32.58 4.15 -11.64
C GLU A 63 -32.27 2.94 -12.54
N GLU A 64 -31.32 3.06 -13.46
CA GLU A 64 -30.96 2.01 -14.42
C GLU A 64 -29.80 1.13 -13.93
N LYS A 65 -28.74 1.73 -13.40
CA LYS A 65 -27.45 1.08 -13.14
C LYS A 65 -27.21 0.75 -11.66
N SER A 66 -27.85 1.45 -10.72
CA SER A 66 -27.50 1.30 -9.30
C SER A 66 -27.74 -0.10 -8.73
N HIS A 67 -28.62 -0.88 -9.37
CA HIS A 67 -29.05 -2.20 -8.91
C HIS A 67 -27.92 -3.25 -8.89
N ASP A 68 -26.86 -3.10 -9.69
CA ASP A 68 -25.72 -4.03 -9.74
C ASP A 68 -24.41 -3.48 -9.12
N ILE A 69 -24.39 -2.22 -8.69
CA ILE A 69 -23.23 -1.58 -8.04
C ILE A 69 -23.23 -1.89 -6.54
N ALA A 70 -22.23 -2.64 -6.08
CA ALA A 70 -21.99 -2.95 -4.67
C ALA A 70 -21.12 -1.90 -3.95
N PHE A 71 -20.14 -1.31 -4.65
CA PHE A 71 -19.27 -0.29 -4.08
C PHE A 71 -18.73 0.71 -5.12
N VAL A 72 -18.42 1.92 -4.67
CA VAL A 72 -17.82 3.02 -5.46
C VAL A 72 -16.44 3.32 -4.87
N GLN A 73 -15.40 3.11 -5.66
CA GLN A 73 -14.01 3.38 -5.29
C GLN A 73 -13.56 4.74 -5.83
N PHE A 74 -13.00 5.57 -4.95
CA PHE A 74 -12.34 6.81 -5.34
C PHE A 74 -10.81 6.62 -5.33
N PRO A 75 -10.04 7.41 -6.12
CA PRO A 75 -8.59 7.38 -6.07
C PRO A 75 -8.04 7.85 -4.73
N GLN A 76 -7.03 7.13 -4.23
CA GLN A 76 -6.17 7.59 -3.14
C GLN A 76 -5.24 8.69 -3.66
N TRP A 77 -5.50 9.93 -3.27
CA TRP A 77 -4.59 11.05 -3.54
C TRP A 77 -3.85 11.47 -2.27
N TYR A 78 -2.65 12.02 -2.45
CA TYR A 78 -1.79 12.44 -1.35
C TYR A 78 -1.48 13.93 -1.43
N ALA A 79 -1.48 14.60 -0.28
CA ALA A 79 -1.22 16.04 -0.17
C ALA A 79 0.28 16.39 -0.19
N ASN A 80 1.12 15.49 0.31
CA ASN A 80 2.57 15.68 0.51
C ASN A 80 3.44 15.07 -0.61
N VAL A 81 2.92 14.81 -1.81
CA VAL A 81 3.74 14.29 -2.92
C VAL A 81 4.53 15.40 -3.59
N THR A 82 5.85 15.21 -3.74
CA THR A 82 6.73 16.19 -4.38
C THR A 82 6.44 16.34 -5.88
N LYS A 83 6.94 17.42 -6.49
CA LYS A 83 6.71 17.75 -7.91
C LYS A 83 7.04 16.60 -8.87
N ASN A 84 8.13 15.87 -8.60
CA ASN A 84 8.58 14.75 -9.40
C ASN A 84 8.39 13.40 -8.68
N ASP A 85 7.50 13.33 -7.69
CA ASP A 85 7.12 12.14 -6.93
C ASP A 85 8.30 11.18 -6.67
N LEU A 86 9.21 11.61 -5.79
CA LEU A 86 10.52 10.97 -5.57
C LEU A 86 10.46 9.44 -5.42
N TYR A 87 9.38 8.94 -4.80
CA TYR A 87 9.17 7.52 -4.51
C TYR A 87 8.02 6.88 -5.29
N SER A 88 7.46 7.53 -6.33
CA SER A 88 6.28 7.06 -7.08
C SER A 88 5.18 6.54 -6.13
N SER A 89 4.84 7.36 -5.14
CA SER A 89 3.83 7.06 -4.13
C SER A 89 2.42 7.38 -4.62
N SER A 90 2.27 8.28 -5.60
CA SER A 90 0.95 8.68 -6.12
C SER A 90 0.30 7.70 -7.09
N LEU A 91 1.01 6.61 -7.47
CA LEU A 91 0.50 5.52 -8.32
C LEU A 91 -0.26 6.01 -9.58
N ARG A 92 0.21 7.12 -10.19
CA ARG A 92 -0.52 7.90 -11.20
C ARG A 92 -1.11 7.11 -12.36
N VAL A 93 -0.36 6.14 -12.90
CA VAL A 93 -0.85 5.33 -14.04
C VAL A 93 -1.98 4.40 -13.57
N ILE A 94 -1.89 3.84 -12.35
CA ILE A 94 -2.95 3.02 -11.76
C ILE A 94 -4.23 3.85 -11.61
N THR A 95 -4.14 5.03 -10.99
CA THR A 95 -5.29 5.89 -10.68
C THR A 95 -5.89 6.61 -11.89
N ASN A 96 -5.10 6.94 -12.93
CA ASN A 96 -5.58 7.71 -14.09
C ASN A 96 -5.73 6.88 -15.38
N VAL A 97 -5.28 5.62 -15.39
CA VAL A 97 -5.38 4.74 -16.57
C VAL A 97 -5.94 3.37 -16.20
N GLU A 98 -5.28 2.63 -15.31
CA GLU A 98 -5.60 1.21 -15.09
C GLU A 98 -6.98 1.03 -14.44
N PHE A 99 -7.32 1.83 -13.43
CA PHE A 99 -8.61 1.72 -12.73
C PHE A 99 -9.80 2.13 -13.61
N HIS A 100 -9.64 3.17 -14.44
CA HIS A 100 -10.61 3.50 -15.49
C HIS A 100 -10.74 2.36 -16.53
N GLY A 101 -9.64 1.65 -16.81
CA GLY A 101 -9.63 0.48 -17.68
C GLY A 101 -10.39 -0.72 -17.09
N THR A 102 -10.18 -1.03 -15.80
CA THR A 102 -10.91 -2.10 -15.09
C THR A 102 -12.39 -1.76 -14.87
N ASP A 103 -12.73 -0.48 -14.75
CA ASP A 103 -14.12 -0.05 -14.56
C ASP A 103 -15.03 -0.53 -15.70
N GLY A 104 -14.57 -0.36 -16.95
CA GLY A 104 -15.26 -0.87 -18.14
C GLY A 104 -15.35 -2.41 -18.24
N TYR A 105 -14.90 -3.16 -17.24
CA TYR A 105 -15.01 -4.62 -17.13
C TYR A 105 -15.83 -5.12 -15.94
N GLY A 106 -16.43 -4.23 -15.15
CA GLY A 106 -17.22 -4.56 -13.96
C GLY A 106 -16.77 -3.85 -12.68
N GLY A 107 -15.93 -2.81 -12.81
CA GLY A 107 -15.47 -2.01 -11.69
C GLY A 107 -14.06 -2.35 -11.19
N PRO A 108 -13.35 -1.40 -10.56
CA PRO A 108 -12.01 -1.61 -10.01
C PRO A 108 -12.03 -2.50 -8.76
N LEU A 109 -10.84 -2.89 -8.33
CA LEU A 109 -10.60 -3.55 -7.05
C LEU A 109 -10.96 -2.59 -5.90
N TYR A 110 -11.39 -3.14 -4.77
CA TYR A 110 -11.47 -2.39 -3.51
C TYR A 110 -10.05 -2.26 -2.94
N ILE A 111 -9.62 -1.04 -2.63
CA ILE A 111 -8.25 -0.71 -2.17
C ILE A 111 -8.23 -0.03 -0.80
N GLY A 112 -9.01 -0.56 0.14
CA GLY A 112 -8.91 -0.27 1.56
C GLY A 112 -9.60 1.02 2.00
N THR A 113 -9.47 2.12 1.27
CA THR A 113 -9.89 3.45 1.72
C THR A 113 -10.51 4.29 0.60
N GLY A 114 -11.27 5.32 0.96
CA GLY A 114 -11.99 6.17 0.01
C GLY A 114 -13.06 5.40 -0.77
N CYS A 115 -13.68 4.40 -0.15
CA CYS A 115 -14.64 3.51 -0.79
C CYS A 115 -15.99 3.52 -0.06
N PHE A 116 -17.06 3.74 -0.82
CA PHE A 116 -18.43 3.62 -0.33
C PHE A 116 -18.96 2.24 -0.72
N HIS A 117 -19.49 1.49 0.24
CA HIS A 117 -20.09 0.17 0.04
C HIS A 117 -21.56 0.20 0.38
N ARG A 118 -22.39 -0.60 -0.32
CA ARG A 118 -23.69 -1.00 0.22
C ARG A 118 -23.47 -1.93 1.42
N ARG A 119 -24.23 -1.72 2.50
CA ARG A 119 -24.09 -2.53 3.73
C ARG A 119 -24.47 -3.99 3.49
N ASP A 120 -25.51 -4.26 2.71
CA ASP A 120 -26.00 -5.61 2.47
C ASP A 120 -25.03 -6.48 1.65
N THR A 121 -24.26 -5.87 0.74
CA THR A 121 -23.20 -6.57 -0.01
C THR A 121 -22.00 -6.90 0.89
N LEU A 122 -21.62 -6.00 1.81
CA LEU A 122 -20.68 -6.32 2.91
C LEU A 122 -21.23 -7.41 3.83
N CYS A 123 -22.53 -7.39 4.15
CA CYS A 123 -23.23 -8.50 4.82
C CYS A 123 -23.45 -9.73 3.91
N GLY A 124 -22.74 -9.82 2.78
CA GLY A 124 -22.63 -11.01 1.96
C GLY A 124 -23.79 -11.32 1.04
N ARG A 125 -24.75 -10.40 0.83
CA ARG A 125 -25.85 -10.54 -0.14
C ARG A 125 -25.31 -10.93 -1.53
N GLU A 126 -25.90 -11.93 -2.15
CA GLU A 126 -25.60 -12.32 -3.54
C GLU A 126 -26.43 -11.48 -4.52
N PHE A 127 -25.87 -11.22 -5.70
CA PHE A 127 -26.58 -10.47 -6.73
C PHE A 127 -27.68 -11.32 -7.38
N SER A 128 -28.85 -10.72 -7.61
CA SER A 128 -29.96 -11.33 -8.34
C SER A 128 -30.67 -10.27 -9.17
N GLN A 129 -30.86 -10.55 -10.46
CA GLN A 129 -31.47 -9.62 -11.42
C GLN A 129 -32.91 -9.24 -11.06
N ASP A 130 -33.66 -10.15 -10.43
CA ASP A 130 -35.03 -9.90 -9.98
C ASP A 130 -35.09 -9.07 -8.68
N SER A 131 -33.96 -8.90 -7.98
CA SER A 131 -33.92 -8.29 -6.65
C SER A 131 -33.82 -6.76 -6.70
N LYS A 132 -34.94 -6.11 -7.06
CA LYS A 132 -35.08 -4.64 -6.97
C LYS A 132 -34.59 -4.12 -5.63
N ILE A 133 -33.63 -3.19 -5.65
CA ILE A 133 -33.13 -2.53 -4.45
C ILE A 133 -34.13 -1.46 -4.05
N GLU A 134 -35.14 -1.85 -3.27
CA GLU A 134 -36.01 -0.89 -2.61
C GLU A 134 -35.21 -0.14 -1.54
N TRP A 135 -34.88 1.13 -1.83
CA TRP A 135 -34.53 2.12 -0.81
C TRP A 135 -35.73 2.30 0.12
N LYS A 136 -35.85 1.42 1.12
CA LYS A 136 -36.95 1.45 2.08
C LYS A 136 -37.00 2.83 2.73
N LYS A 137 -38.04 3.61 2.40
CA LYS A 137 -38.53 4.69 3.26
C LYS A 137 -38.95 4.05 4.56
N HIS A 138 -38.01 3.93 5.49
CA HIS A 138 -38.34 3.63 6.87
C HIS A 138 -39.17 4.81 7.39
N ASN A 139 -40.49 4.63 7.40
CA ASN A 139 -41.34 5.27 8.40
C ASN A 139 -40.81 4.76 9.74
N ASP A 140 -39.81 5.46 10.28
CA ASP A 140 -39.09 5.06 11.48
C ASP A 140 -39.96 5.40 12.71
N HIS A 141 -41.08 4.68 12.82
CA HIS A 141 -41.60 4.22 14.10
C HIS A 141 -40.62 3.20 14.73
N ARG A 142 -39.32 3.56 14.78
CA ARG A 142 -38.46 3.07 15.85
C ARG A 142 -39.17 3.46 17.13
N ARG A 143 -39.67 2.46 17.84
CA ARG A 143 -40.01 2.61 19.25
C ARG A 143 -38.83 3.34 19.88
N GLN A 144 -39.09 4.40 20.64
CA GLN A 144 -38.06 5.04 21.46
C GLN A 144 -37.53 4.00 22.44
N GLN A 145 -36.47 3.33 22.01
CA GLN A 145 -35.78 2.31 22.79
C GLN A 145 -34.85 3.08 23.73
N SER A 146 -34.84 2.72 25.02
CA SER A 146 -33.96 3.40 25.97
C SER A 146 -32.51 3.26 25.52
N VAL A 147 -31.72 4.32 25.69
CA VAL A 147 -30.29 4.33 25.34
C VAL A 147 -29.56 3.17 26.00
N HIS A 148 -29.87 2.90 27.28
CA HIS A 148 -29.38 1.73 28.03
C HIS A 148 -29.65 0.38 27.33
N LYS A 149 -30.84 0.16 26.76
CA LYS A 149 -31.14 -1.10 26.08
C LYS A 149 -30.40 -1.19 24.74
N LEU A 150 -30.25 -0.07 24.03
CA LEU A 150 -29.43 -0.03 22.81
C LEU A 150 -27.96 -0.34 23.14
N GLU A 151 -27.44 0.21 24.24
CA GLU A 151 -26.08 0.00 24.74
C GLU A 151 -25.81 -1.47 25.12
N GLU A 152 -26.73 -2.14 25.85
CA GLU A 152 -26.62 -3.57 26.14
C GLU A 152 -26.62 -4.43 24.87
N GLU A 153 -27.49 -4.12 23.91
CA GLU A 153 -27.52 -4.81 22.61
C GLU A 153 -26.21 -4.58 21.83
N THR A 154 -25.63 -3.36 21.83
CA THR A 154 -24.37 -3.09 21.13
C THR A 154 -23.14 -3.67 21.82
N LYS A 155 -23.10 -3.71 23.16
CA LYS A 155 -22.05 -4.40 23.94
C LYS A 155 -21.95 -5.89 23.59
N THR A 156 -23.08 -6.53 23.31
CA THR A 156 -23.11 -7.93 22.88
C THR A 156 -22.53 -8.11 21.47
N LEU A 157 -22.80 -7.17 20.55
CA LEU A 157 -22.27 -7.19 19.17
C LEU A 157 -20.78 -6.85 19.09
N ALA A 158 -20.28 -5.99 19.98
CA ALA A 158 -18.86 -5.64 20.06
C ALA A 158 -18.02 -6.63 20.89
N SER A 159 -18.58 -7.78 21.27
CA SER A 159 -17.83 -8.79 22.03
C SER A 159 -16.88 -9.57 21.12
N CYS A 160 -15.65 -9.80 21.58
CA CYS A 160 -14.68 -10.73 20.97
C CYS A 160 -15.18 -12.20 20.85
N THR A 161 -16.34 -12.53 21.45
CA THR A 161 -17.01 -13.82 21.26
C THR A 161 -18.08 -13.81 20.18
N TYR A 162 -18.51 -12.64 19.69
CA TYR A 162 -19.65 -12.50 18.80
C TYR A 162 -19.41 -13.17 17.43
N GLU A 163 -18.20 -13.08 16.89
CA GLU A 163 -17.89 -13.65 15.58
C GLU A 163 -17.60 -15.16 15.62
N GLN A 164 -17.45 -15.75 16.82
CA GLN A 164 -17.14 -17.18 16.99
C GLN A 164 -18.26 -18.07 16.43
N ASN A 165 -17.88 -19.01 15.55
CA ASN A 165 -18.78 -19.90 14.82
C ASN A 165 -19.80 -19.18 13.91
N THR A 166 -19.54 -17.91 13.56
CA THR A 166 -20.35 -17.17 12.57
C THR A 166 -19.73 -17.24 11.17
N LYS A 167 -20.32 -16.51 10.23
CA LYS A 167 -19.85 -16.36 8.84
C LYS A 167 -19.06 -15.05 8.60
N TRP A 168 -18.87 -14.23 9.63
CA TRP A 168 -18.02 -13.04 9.56
C TRP A 168 -16.55 -13.44 9.38
N GLY A 169 -15.76 -12.60 8.72
CA GLY A 169 -14.39 -12.92 8.30
C GLY A 169 -14.29 -13.88 7.10
N ASP A 170 -15.17 -14.88 7.01
CA ASP A 170 -15.11 -15.96 6.01
C ASP A 170 -16.00 -15.70 4.78
N GLU A 171 -17.31 -15.56 4.96
CA GLU A 171 -18.31 -15.42 3.89
C GLU A 171 -18.94 -14.01 3.83
N MET A 172 -18.96 -13.32 4.97
CA MET A 172 -19.51 -11.97 5.18
C MET A 172 -18.43 -11.05 5.78
N GLY A 173 -18.65 -9.73 5.71
CA GLY A 173 -17.71 -8.72 6.20
C GLY A 173 -16.45 -8.57 5.34
N LEU A 174 -15.47 -7.87 5.91
CA LEU A 174 -14.08 -7.90 5.43
C LEU A 174 -13.52 -9.32 5.58
N LYS A 175 -12.65 -9.75 4.66
CA LYS A 175 -12.07 -11.10 4.67
C LYS A 175 -10.83 -11.21 5.54
N TYR A 176 -10.83 -12.13 6.49
CA TYR A 176 -9.69 -12.31 7.38
C TYR A 176 -8.59 -13.20 6.79
N GLY A 177 -7.41 -13.17 7.41
CA GLY A 177 -6.29 -14.06 7.07
C GLY A 177 -5.41 -13.64 5.88
N CYS A 178 -5.61 -12.45 5.31
CA CYS A 178 -4.78 -11.91 4.23
C CYS A 178 -4.36 -10.45 4.54
N PRO A 179 -3.07 -10.05 4.33
CA PRO A 179 -2.62 -8.65 4.49
C PRO A 179 -3.18 -7.61 3.52
N VAL A 180 -4.03 -8.03 2.57
CA VAL A 180 -4.81 -7.19 1.64
C VAL A 180 -6.27 -7.64 1.67
N GLU A 181 -6.86 -7.62 2.87
CA GLU A 181 -8.25 -7.97 3.15
C GLU A 181 -9.24 -7.21 2.26
N ASP A 182 -8.88 -6.01 1.84
CA ASP A 182 -9.60 -5.15 0.90
C ASP A 182 -9.74 -5.81 -0.48
N VAL A 183 -8.63 -6.19 -1.10
CA VAL A 183 -8.58 -6.78 -2.44
C VAL A 183 -9.39 -8.07 -2.51
N ILE A 184 -9.23 -8.95 -1.51
CA ILE A 184 -9.97 -10.23 -1.44
C ILE A 184 -11.46 -10.02 -1.09
N THR A 185 -11.82 -8.97 -0.36
CA THR A 185 -13.23 -8.60 -0.11
C THR A 185 -13.88 -8.08 -1.39
N GLY A 186 -13.23 -7.17 -2.11
CA GLY A 186 -13.69 -6.69 -3.42
C GLY A 186 -13.89 -7.83 -4.42
N LEU A 187 -12.91 -8.72 -4.52
CA LEU A 187 -12.98 -9.92 -5.36
C LEU A 187 -14.14 -10.84 -4.95
N SER A 188 -14.34 -11.06 -3.64
CA SER A 188 -15.42 -11.90 -3.13
C SER A 188 -16.80 -11.29 -3.39
N ILE A 189 -16.95 -9.96 -3.36
CA ILE A 189 -18.20 -9.26 -3.68
C ILE A 189 -18.49 -9.37 -5.18
N GLN A 190 -17.51 -9.08 -6.03
CA GLN A 190 -17.70 -9.15 -7.49
C GLN A 190 -17.94 -10.59 -7.98
N CYS A 191 -17.30 -11.59 -7.37
CA CYS A 191 -17.56 -13.01 -7.66
C CYS A 191 -18.95 -13.51 -7.20
N LYS A 192 -19.71 -12.70 -6.44
CA LYS A 192 -21.14 -12.92 -6.14
C LYS A 192 -22.08 -12.24 -7.16
N GLY A 193 -21.55 -11.80 -8.30
CA GLY A 193 -22.29 -11.21 -9.42
C GLY A 193 -22.43 -9.69 -9.38
N TRP A 194 -21.93 -9.03 -8.33
CA TRP A 194 -21.94 -7.56 -8.21
C TRP A 194 -20.85 -6.91 -9.08
N LYS A 195 -21.05 -5.62 -9.37
CA LYS A 195 -20.04 -4.73 -9.94
C LYS A 195 -19.57 -3.71 -8.91
N SER A 196 -18.52 -2.98 -9.24
CA SER A 196 -18.16 -1.72 -8.59
C SER A 196 -18.08 -0.59 -9.63
N ALA A 197 -17.91 0.64 -9.16
CA ALA A 197 -17.68 1.81 -10.01
C ALA A 197 -16.42 2.57 -9.58
N TYR A 198 -15.70 3.15 -10.53
CA TYR A 198 -14.58 4.04 -10.31
C TYR A 198 -14.93 5.49 -10.63
N PHE A 199 -14.80 6.38 -9.64
CA PHE A 199 -15.07 7.81 -9.81
C PHE A 199 -13.85 8.65 -9.42
N ASN A 200 -13.34 9.43 -10.37
CA ASN A 200 -12.15 10.28 -10.23
C ASN A 200 -12.53 11.75 -10.50
N PRO A 201 -13.11 12.46 -9.51
CA PRO A 201 -13.56 13.83 -9.68
C PRO A 201 -12.40 14.83 -9.88
N GLU A 202 -12.69 15.92 -10.59
CA GLU A 202 -11.72 16.98 -10.90
C GLU A 202 -11.13 17.62 -9.64
N ARG A 203 -11.99 17.88 -8.63
CA ARG A 203 -11.54 18.11 -7.26
C ARG A 203 -11.34 16.75 -6.58
N LYS A 204 -10.11 16.49 -6.14
CA LYS A 204 -9.74 15.26 -5.43
C LYS A 204 -10.65 15.03 -4.22
N ALA A 205 -11.43 13.95 -4.23
CA ALA A 205 -12.39 13.63 -3.18
C ALA A 205 -11.73 13.41 -1.81
N PHE A 206 -10.70 12.57 -1.77
CA PHE A 206 -9.94 12.25 -0.57
C PHE A 206 -8.48 12.68 -0.71
N LEU A 207 -7.85 13.09 0.39
CA LEU A 207 -6.42 13.42 0.49
C LEU A 207 -5.82 12.79 1.74
N GLY A 208 -4.71 12.07 1.59
CA GLY A 208 -3.93 11.55 2.71
C GLY A 208 -2.43 11.82 2.63
N LEU A 209 -1.63 11.04 3.36
CA LEU A 209 -0.17 11.18 3.40
C LEU A 209 0.54 9.99 2.74
N ALA A 210 1.30 10.32 1.70
CA ALA A 210 2.26 9.41 1.10
C ALA A 210 3.46 9.21 2.05
N PRO A 211 4.08 8.02 2.06
CA PRO A 211 5.38 7.82 2.69
C PRO A 211 6.45 8.80 2.20
N THR A 212 7.22 9.37 3.13
CA THR A 212 8.26 10.37 2.87
C THR A 212 9.68 9.80 2.87
N THR A 213 9.83 8.48 3.06
CA THR A 213 11.11 7.79 3.06
C THR A 213 11.07 6.49 2.25
N LEU A 214 12.20 6.10 1.65
CA LEU A 214 12.29 4.86 0.89
C LEU A 214 11.98 3.59 1.72
N PRO A 215 12.43 3.43 3.00
CA PRO A 215 12.09 2.26 3.80
C PRO A 215 10.58 2.06 3.96
N GLN A 216 9.82 3.12 4.28
CA GLN A 216 8.36 3.06 4.43
C GLN A 216 7.70 2.57 3.12
N VAL A 217 8.11 3.11 1.97
CA VAL A 217 7.59 2.71 0.64
C VAL A 217 7.88 1.24 0.35
N LEU A 218 9.09 0.76 0.66
CA LEU A 218 9.47 -0.62 0.41
C LEU A 218 8.75 -1.60 1.34
N VAL A 219 8.53 -1.25 2.61
CA VAL A 219 7.75 -2.07 3.56
C VAL A 219 6.26 -2.08 3.20
N GLN A 220 5.68 -0.95 2.79
CA GLN A 220 4.30 -0.87 2.30
C GLN A 220 4.09 -1.79 1.08
N HIS A 221 4.93 -1.66 0.05
CA HIS A 221 4.83 -2.52 -1.13
C HIS A 221 5.18 -3.98 -0.87
N LYS A 222 5.99 -4.30 0.16
CA LYS A 222 6.22 -5.67 0.60
C LYS A 222 4.92 -6.27 1.11
N ARG A 223 4.23 -5.62 2.06
CA ARG A 223 2.93 -6.07 2.59
C ARG A 223 1.88 -6.28 1.50
N TRP A 224 1.72 -5.31 0.59
CA TRP A 224 0.77 -5.43 -0.53
C TRP A 224 1.09 -6.65 -1.40
N SER A 225 2.32 -6.75 -1.90
CA SER A 225 2.72 -7.87 -2.77
C SER A 225 2.72 -9.24 -2.06
N GLU A 226 2.93 -9.27 -0.73
CA GLU A 226 2.85 -10.47 0.10
C GLU A 226 1.40 -10.96 0.21
N GLY A 227 0.45 -10.05 0.47
CA GLY A 227 -0.97 -10.35 0.48
C GLY A 227 -1.53 -10.73 -0.90
N ASP A 228 -1.19 -9.96 -1.94
CA ASP A 228 -1.51 -10.23 -3.34
C ASP A 228 -1.10 -11.66 -3.76
N PHE A 229 0.10 -12.08 -3.37
CA PHE A 229 0.59 -13.42 -3.68
C PHE A 229 -0.03 -14.50 -2.78
N GLN A 230 -0.37 -14.18 -1.52
CA GLN A 230 -1.20 -15.06 -0.69
C GLN A 230 -2.58 -15.29 -1.32
N ILE A 231 -3.21 -14.28 -1.94
CA ILE A 231 -4.46 -14.48 -2.71
C ILE A 231 -4.26 -15.51 -3.83
N VAL A 232 -3.17 -15.41 -4.62
CA VAL A 232 -2.86 -16.38 -5.70
C VAL A 232 -2.80 -17.82 -5.21
N LEU A 233 -2.26 -18.05 -4.01
CA LEU A 233 -2.11 -19.39 -3.42
C LEU A 233 -3.34 -19.85 -2.61
N SER A 234 -4.29 -18.96 -2.34
CA SER A 234 -5.49 -19.23 -1.53
C SER A 234 -6.67 -19.80 -2.34
N LYS A 235 -7.73 -20.22 -1.63
CA LYS A 235 -9.03 -20.59 -2.23
C LYS A 235 -9.66 -19.48 -3.10
N TYR A 236 -9.24 -18.22 -2.93
CA TYR A 236 -9.78 -17.04 -3.62
C TYR A 236 -9.00 -16.60 -4.86
N SER A 237 -7.98 -17.33 -5.32
CA SER A 237 -7.16 -16.91 -6.46
C SER A 237 -7.99 -16.55 -7.71
N PRO A 238 -7.76 -15.37 -8.33
CA PRO A 238 -8.50 -14.94 -9.52
C PRO A 238 -8.46 -15.94 -10.67
N ALA A 239 -7.41 -16.77 -10.76
CA ALA A 239 -7.27 -17.77 -11.81
C ALA A 239 -8.36 -18.86 -11.80
N TRP A 240 -8.88 -19.25 -10.63
CA TRP A 240 -9.91 -20.30 -10.50
C TRP A 240 -11.17 -19.84 -9.77
N TYR A 241 -11.06 -19.07 -8.69
CA TYR A 241 -12.21 -18.63 -7.90
C TYR A 241 -13.13 -17.71 -8.71
N ALA A 242 -12.52 -16.82 -9.49
CA ALA A 242 -13.23 -15.81 -10.28
C ALA A 242 -13.59 -16.28 -11.70
N HIS A 243 -13.05 -17.42 -12.13
CA HIS A 243 -13.24 -17.94 -13.48
C HIS A 243 -14.72 -18.25 -13.75
N GLY A 244 -15.28 -17.63 -14.80
CA GLY A 244 -16.69 -17.75 -15.14
C GLY A 244 -17.67 -17.02 -14.20
N ARG A 245 -17.18 -16.36 -13.15
CA ARG A 245 -18.00 -15.54 -12.22
C ARG A 245 -17.92 -14.05 -12.51
N ILE A 246 -16.77 -13.59 -12.99
CA ILE A 246 -16.53 -12.21 -13.44
C ILE A 246 -16.07 -12.20 -14.90
N SER A 247 -16.03 -11.01 -15.52
CA SER A 247 -15.53 -10.86 -16.88
C SER A 247 -14.04 -11.24 -16.98
N LEU A 248 -13.61 -11.76 -18.13
CA LEU A 248 -12.20 -12.12 -18.35
C LEU A 248 -11.27 -10.90 -18.23
N GLY A 249 -11.71 -9.71 -18.64
CA GLY A 249 -10.93 -8.48 -18.48
C GLY A 249 -10.71 -8.11 -17.02
N LEU A 250 -11.75 -8.23 -16.18
CA LEU A 250 -11.63 -8.00 -14.74
C LEU A 250 -10.80 -9.10 -14.06
N GLN A 251 -10.95 -10.37 -14.47
CA GLN A 251 -10.12 -11.48 -14.01
C GLN A 251 -8.62 -11.23 -14.28
N LEU A 252 -8.28 -10.76 -15.48
CA LEU A 252 -6.91 -10.36 -15.83
C LEU A 252 -6.45 -9.11 -15.07
N GLY A 253 -7.36 -8.17 -14.79
CA GLY A 253 -7.14 -7.01 -13.93
C GLY A 253 -6.65 -7.41 -12.54
N TYR A 254 -7.38 -8.30 -11.85
CA TYR A 254 -6.93 -8.85 -10.56
C TYR A 254 -5.59 -9.59 -10.67
N CYS A 255 -5.43 -10.47 -11.67
CA CYS A 255 -4.17 -11.17 -11.90
C CYS A 255 -2.96 -10.22 -12.03
N CYS A 256 -3.13 -9.03 -12.61
CA CYS A 256 -2.04 -8.05 -12.77
C CYS A 256 -1.39 -7.67 -11.43
N TYR A 257 -2.21 -7.42 -10.40
CA TYR A 257 -1.78 -7.07 -9.04
C TYR A 257 -1.33 -8.32 -8.27
N CYS A 258 -2.14 -9.39 -8.29
CA CYS A 258 -1.86 -10.63 -7.58
C CYS A 258 -0.51 -11.29 -8.00
N PHE A 259 -0.03 -11.07 -9.24
CA PHE A 259 1.29 -11.53 -9.71
C PHE A 259 2.44 -10.51 -9.54
N TRP A 260 2.28 -9.46 -8.72
CA TRP A 260 3.35 -8.52 -8.42
C TRP A 260 4.58 -9.19 -7.81
N ALA A 261 4.43 -9.98 -6.73
CA ALA A 261 5.58 -10.56 -6.04
C ALA A 261 6.43 -11.49 -6.94
N PRO A 262 5.86 -12.52 -7.61
CA PRO A 262 6.66 -13.46 -8.41
C PRO A 262 7.41 -12.82 -9.59
N ASN A 263 7.01 -11.61 -10.03
CA ASN A 263 7.72 -10.85 -11.05
C ASN A 263 9.16 -10.45 -10.63
N CYS A 264 9.48 -10.52 -9.34
CA CYS A 264 10.83 -10.29 -8.82
C CYS A 264 11.87 -11.20 -9.51
N LEU A 265 11.53 -12.46 -9.78
CA LEU A 265 12.46 -13.46 -10.33
C LEU A 265 12.93 -13.08 -11.73
N ALA A 266 12.00 -12.65 -12.60
CA ALA A 266 12.32 -12.16 -13.93
C ALA A 266 13.18 -10.88 -13.86
N THR A 267 12.82 -9.95 -12.97
CA THR A 267 13.54 -8.68 -12.82
C THR A 267 14.98 -8.90 -12.31
N LEU A 268 15.18 -9.81 -11.36
CA LEU A 268 16.50 -10.22 -10.87
C LEU A 268 17.32 -10.91 -11.98
N TYR A 269 16.72 -11.82 -12.74
CA TYR A 269 17.40 -12.46 -13.88
C TYR A 269 17.92 -11.43 -14.89
N TYR A 270 17.06 -10.50 -15.35
CA TYR A 270 17.43 -9.49 -16.34
C TYR A 270 18.35 -8.38 -15.80
N SER A 271 18.43 -8.16 -14.48
CA SER A 271 19.34 -7.17 -13.87
C SER A 271 20.69 -7.73 -13.42
N ILE A 272 20.82 -9.06 -13.29
CA ILE A 272 22.04 -9.74 -12.86
C ILE A 272 22.74 -10.43 -14.04
N VAL A 273 22.03 -11.27 -14.79
CA VAL A 273 22.64 -12.18 -15.77
C VAL A 273 23.28 -11.42 -16.94
N PRO A 274 22.64 -10.43 -17.57
CA PRO A 274 23.26 -9.66 -18.66
C PRO A 274 24.56 -8.97 -18.27
N SER A 275 24.63 -8.43 -17.05
CA SER A 275 25.78 -7.72 -16.50
C SER A 275 26.94 -8.66 -16.15
N LEU A 276 26.66 -9.81 -15.55
CA LEU A 276 27.67 -10.86 -15.33
C LEU A 276 28.23 -11.40 -16.67
N PHE A 277 27.38 -11.56 -17.68
CA PHE A 277 27.81 -12.00 -19.01
C PHE A 277 28.57 -10.91 -19.78
N LEU A 278 28.24 -9.63 -19.54
CA LEU A 278 29.03 -8.48 -20.00
C LEU A 278 30.45 -8.52 -19.42
N LEU A 279 30.59 -8.77 -18.12
CA LEU A 279 31.90 -8.95 -17.48
C LEU A 279 32.67 -10.14 -18.06
N LYS A 280 31.99 -11.25 -18.43
CA LYS A 280 32.63 -12.39 -19.11
C LYS A 280 32.99 -12.13 -20.58
N GLY A 281 32.37 -11.16 -21.25
CA GLY A 281 32.52 -10.96 -22.69
C GLY A 281 31.73 -11.97 -23.52
N VAL A 282 30.64 -12.52 -22.97
CA VAL A 282 29.74 -13.47 -23.65
C VAL A 282 28.47 -12.73 -24.05
N SER A 283 28.22 -12.62 -25.34
CA SER A 283 27.01 -11.96 -25.86
C SER A 283 25.76 -12.81 -25.64
N LEU A 284 24.72 -12.18 -25.09
CA LEU A 284 23.38 -12.76 -24.91
C LEU A 284 22.35 -12.20 -25.91
N PHE A 285 22.64 -11.09 -26.56
CA PHE A 285 21.75 -10.40 -27.49
C PHE A 285 22.29 -10.47 -28.92
N PRO A 286 21.46 -10.20 -29.94
CA PRO A 286 21.94 -10.06 -31.31
C PRO A 286 23.07 -9.03 -31.48
N GLN A 287 24.02 -9.34 -32.34
CA GLN A 287 25.09 -8.42 -32.76
C GLN A 287 24.52 -7.22 -33.54
N VAL A 288 25.23 -6.09 -33.56
CA VAL A 288 24.81 -4.86 -34.29
C VAL A 288 24.54 -5.12 -35.77
N SER A 289 25.40 -5.94 -36.40
CA SER A 289 25.30 -6.33 -37.81
C SER A 289 24.13 -7.27 -38.12
N SER A 290 23.45 -7.80 -37.10
CA SER A 290 22.36 -8.75 -37.27
C SER A 290 21.02 -8.03 -37.44
N PRO A 291 20.22 -8.37 -38.46
CA PRO A 291 18.83 -7.92 -38.56
C PRO A 291 17.99 -8.25 -37.32
N TRP A 292 18.43 -9.23 -36.51
CA TRP A 292 17.81 -9.56 -35.22
C TRP A 292 17.90 -8.47 -34.16
N LEU A 293 18.71 -7.43 -34.34
CA LEU A 293 18.69 -6.27 -33.44
C LEU A 293 17.39 -5.45 -33.57
N LEU A 294 16.79 -5.40 -34.77
CA LEU A 294 15.65 -4.50 -35.06
C LEU A 294 14.40 -4.79 -34.20
N PRO A 295 13.94 -6.04 -33.99
CA PRO A 295 12.81 -6.31 -33.11
C PRO A 295 13.08 -5.92 -31.64
N PHE A 296 14.30 -6.15 -31.14
CA PHE A 296 14.67 -5.77 -29.77
C PHE A 296 14.68 -4.25 -29.60
N ALA A 297 15.30 -3.54 -30.55
CA ALA A 297 15.29 -2.07 -30.55
C ALA A 297 13.85 -1.53 -30.61
N TYR A 298 13.02 -2.05 -31.52
CA TYR A 298 11.61 -1.66 -31.63
C TYR A 298 10.84 -1.84 -30.32
N VAL A 299 10.91 -3.02 -29.69
CA VAL A 299 10.19 -3.30 -28.43
C VAL A 299 10.67 -2.39 -27.30
N ILE A 300 11.99 -2.17 -27.17
CA ILE A 300 12.56 -1.27 -26.15
C ILE A 300 12.07 0.16 -26.38
N PHE A 301 12.24 0.72 -27.58
CA PHE A 301 11.83 2.10 -27.87
C PHE A 301 10.31 2.28 -27.76
N ALA A 302 9.51 1.35 -28.28
CA ALA A 302 8.05 1.40 -28.18
C ALA A 302 7.59 1.37 -26.72
N LYS A 303 8.06 0.41 -25.91
CA LYS A 303 7.67 0.28 -24.49
C LYS A 303 8.02 1.53 -23.69
N TYR A 304 9.25 2.03 -23.79
CA TYR A 304 9.69 3.15 -22.96
C TYR A 304 9.16 4.50 -23.46
N THR A 305 9.01 4.70 -24.77
CA THR A 305 8.34 5.89 -25.33
C THR A 305 6.86 5.92 -24.93
N TYR A 306 6.15 4.80 -25.06
CA TYR A 306 4.74 4.73 -24.67
C TYR A 306 4.55 4.96 -23.18
N SER A 307 5.35 4.29 -22.34
CA SER A 307 5.34 4.49 -20.88
C SER A 307 5.62 5.94 -20.47
N LEU A 308 6.54 6.64 -21.15
CA LEU A 308 6.80 8.06 -20.90
C LEU A 308 5.59 8.92 -21.32
N VAL A 309 5.02 8.69 -22.50
CA VAL A 309 3.83 9.44 -22.98
C VAL A 309 2.62 9.21 -22.07
N GLU A 310 2.37 7.97 -21.65
CA GLU A 310 1.30 7.59 -20.71
C GLU A 310 1.48 8.29 -19.34
N PHE A 311 2.70 8.32 -18.80
CA PHE A 311 3.01 8.99 -17.53
C PHE A 311 2.89 10.53 -17.62
N LEU A 312 3.31 11.13 -18.74
CA LEU A 312 3.14 12.57 -18.98
C LEU A 312 1.67 12.95 -19.17
N TRP A 313 0.87 12.09 -19.82
CA TRP A 313 -0.57 12.29 -19.96
C TRP A 313 -1.29 12.21 -18.60
N ALA A 314 -0.85 11.33 -17.70
CA ALA A 314 -1.29 11.28 -16.29
C ALA A 314 -0.75 12.44 -15.42
N GLY A 315 -0.39 13.58 -16.04
CA GLY A 315 0.06 14.80 -15.36
C GLY A 315 1.39 14.67 -14.64
N GLY A 316 2.22 13.68 -14.99
CA GLY A 316 3.57 13.49 -14.47
C GLY A 316 4.62 14.36 -15.17
N THR A 317 5.85 14.34 -14.64
CA THR A 317 7.01 15.00 -15.27
C THR A 317 7.99 13.96 -15.83
N VAL A 318 8.91 14.36 -16.72
CA VAL A 318 9.95 13.45 -17.24
C VAL A 318 10.87 12.92 -16.12
N LEU A 319 11.20 13.77 -15.13
CA LEU A 319 11.97 13.34 -13.96
C LEU A 319 11.14 12.43 -13.03
N GLY A 320 9.83 12.68 -12.91
CA GLY A 320 8.90 11.81 -12.19
C GLY A 320 8.78 10.44 -12.84
N TRP A 321 8.75 10.36 -14.17
CA TRP A 321 8.80 9.08 -14.89
C TRP A 321 10.12 8.35 -14.64
N TRP A 322 11.25 9.06 -14.60
CA TRP A 322 12.54 8.45 -14.26
C TRP A 322 12.62 7.96 -12.80
N ASN A 323 11.98 8.68 -11.87
CA ASN A 323 11.81 8.24 -10.48
C ASN A 323 10.89 7.02 -10.40
N ASP A 324 9.78 6.99 -11.17
CA ASP A 324 8.90 5.84 -11.29
C ASP A 324 9.63 4.59 -11.81
N GLN A 325 10.40 4.68 -12.90
CA GLN A 325 11.17 3.54 -13.40
C GLN A 325 12.25 3.06 -12.40
N ARG A 326 12.80 3.95 -11.57
CA ARG A 326 13.71 3.58 -10.47
C ARG A 326 12.99 2.82 -9.37
N ILE A 327 11.85 3.34 -8.94
CA ILE A 327 11.09 2.75 -7.84
C ILE A 327 10.45 1.43 -8.27
N TRP A 328 9.98 1.32 -9.51
CA TRP A 328 9.57 0.08 -10.16
C TRP A 328 10.65 -0.99 -10.07
N LEU A 329 11.92 -0.62 -10.32
CA LEU A 329 13.06 -1.54 -10.16
C LEU A 329 13.25 -1.90 -8.68
N TYR A 330 13.20 -0.94 -7.78
CA TYR A 330 13.46 -1.16 -6.34
C TYR A 330 12.41 -2.06 -5.70
N LYS A 331 11.11 -1.80 -5.94
CA LYS A 331 9.99 -2.63 -5.48
C LYS A 331 10.17 -4.08 -5.94
N ARG A 332 10.51 -4.29 -7.22
CA ARG A 332 10.69 -5.63 -7.82
C ARG A 332 11.93 -6.39 -7.36
N THR A 333 13.04 -5.71 -7.08
CA THR A 333 14.29 -6.38 -6.66
C THR A 333 14.44 -6.48 -5.14
N SER A 334 13.63 -5.77 -4.36
CA SER A 334 13.59 -5.87 -2.90
C SER A 334 12.20 -6.28 -2.37
N SER A 335 11.25 -5.37 -2.17
CA SER A 335 9.92 -5.63 -1.60
C SER A 335 9.26 -6.93 -2.08
N TYR A 336 9.21 -7.12 -3.41
CA TYR A 336 8.55 -8.26 -4.06
C TYR A 336 9.35 -9.56 -3.93
N LEU A 337 10.67 -9.48 -3.84
CA LEU A 337 11.54 -10.62 -3.53
C LEU A 337 11.30 -11.12 -2.10
N PHE A 338 11.30 -10.20 -1.13
CA PHE A 338 11.02 -10.53 0.27
C PHE A 338 9.60 -11.11 0.41
N ALA A 339 8.59 -10.45 -0.15
CA ALA A 339 7.22 -10.97 -0.20
C ALA A 339 7.10 -12.36 -0.83
N THR A 340 7.82 -12.63 -1.93
CA THR A 340 7.82 -13.96 -2.57
C THR A 340 8.42 -15.02 -1.67
N VAL A 341 9.59 -14.74 -1.04
CA VAL A 341 10.25 -15.71 -0.16
C VAL A 341 9.41 -15.96 1.08
N ASP A 342 8.94 -14.90 1.74
CA ASP A 342 8.13 -14.97 2.95
C ASP A 342 6.83 -15.75 2.73
N THR A 343 6.08 -15.47 1.65
CA THR A 343 4.87 -16.22 1.29
C THR A 343 5.17 -17.68 0.96
N VAL A 344 6.30 -17.99 0.31
CA VAL A 344 6.70 -19.39 0.06
C VAL A 344 7.08 -20.11 1.35
N LEU A 345 7.84 -19.46 2.25
CA LEU A 345 8.21 -20.02 3.55
C LEU A 345 6.98 -20.27 4.44
N LYS A 346 6.03 -19.33 4.47
CA LYS A 346 4.75 -19.46 5.16
C LYS A 346 3.92 -20.64 4.60
N THR A 347 3.86 -20.77 3.27
CA THR A 347 3.18 -21.88 2.58
C THR A 347 3.83 -23.24 2.86
N LEU A 348 5.15 -23.26 3.13
CA LEU A 348 5.92 -24.45 3.52
C LEU A 348 5.91 -24.70 5.05
N GLY A 349 5.26 -23.85 5.85
CA GLY A 349 5.14 -23.99 7.30
C GLY A 349 6.36 -23.55 8.12
N PHE A 350 7.25 -22.71 7.56
CA PHE A 350 8.51 -22.31 8.19
C PHE A 350 8.47 -20.98 8.98
N GLY A 351 7.29 -20.37 9.18
CA GLY A 351 7.13 -19.29 10.16
C GLY A 351 5.98 -18.33 9.89
N ASP A 352 5.58 -17.61 10.93
CA ASP A 352 4.66 -16.47 10.87
C ASP A 352 5.46 -15.17 10.64
N THR A 353 5.05 -14.40 9.63
CA THR A 353 5.66 -13.10 9.33
C THR A 353 5.03 -12.00 10.16
N ALA A 354 5.85 -11.30 10.95
CA ALA A 354 5.38 -10.16 11.75
C ALA A 354 4.86 -9.02 10.87
N PHE A 355 3.67 -8.51 11.19
CA PHE A 355 3.06 -7.37 10.49
C PHE A 355 3.76 -6.06 10.88
N VAL A 356 4.69 -5.61 10.05
CA VAL A 356 5.40 -4.34 10.28
C VAL A 356 4.50 -3.16 9.86
N ILE A 357 4.06 -2.38 10.84
CA ILE A 357 3.39 -1.09 10.61
C ILE A 357 4.42 -0.09 10.07
N THR A 358 4.01 0.68 9.06
CA THR A 358 4.80 1.81 8.55
C THR A 358 4.34 3.09 9.24
N ASP A 359 5.15 3.62 10.16
CA ASP A 359 4.96 4.99 10.65
C ASP A 359 4.99 5.97 9.46
N LYS A 360 4.02 6.90 9.40
CA LYS A 360 3.92 7.93 8.35
C LYS A 360 4.48 9.30 8.78
N VAL A 361 4.86 9.45 10.05
CA VAL A 361 5.56 10.63 10.59
C VAL A 361 7.06 10.51 10.27
N ALA A 362 7.73 11.64 10.03
CA ALA A 362 9.17 11.70 9.82
C ALA A 362 9.76 12.93 10.50
N ASP A 363 10.96 12.80 11.08
CA ASP A 363 11.68 13.91 11.71
C ASP A 363 11.80 15.11 10.75
N GLU A 364 11.85 16.32 11.32
CA GLU A 364 11.97 17.57 10.53
C GLU A 364 13.18 17.55 9.57
N ASP A 365 14.30 17.00 10.03
CA ASP A 365 15.51 16.70 9.24
C ASP A 365 15.22 15.86 7.99
N VAL A 366 14.35 14.85 8.11
CA VAL A 366 13.96 13.92 7.03
C VAL A 366 12.98 14.60 6.08
N SER A 367 11.99 15.32 6.62
CA SER A 367 11.02 16.09 5.83
C SER A 367 11.73 17.09 4.90
N GLN A 368 12.68 17.88 5.42
CA GLN A 368 13.47 18.81 4.62
C GLN A 368 14.30 18.14 3.50
N ARG A 369 14.71 16.88 3.67
CA ARG A 369 15.40 16.13 2.61
C ARG A 369 14.43 15.65 1.55
N TYR A 370 13.26 15.18 1.97
CA TYR A 370 12.18 14.75 1.09
C TYR A 370 11.66 15.90 0.21
N GLU A 371 11.41 17.08 0.77
CA GLU A 371 11.03 18.29 0.01
C GLU A 371 12.07 18.70 -1.04
N LYS A 372 13.35 18.48 -0.76
CA LYS A 372 14.49 18.71 -1.69
C LYS A 372 14.69 17.56 -2.68
N GLU A 373 13.75 16.61 -2.74
CA GLU A 373 13.77 15.40 -3.56
C GLU A 373 15.03 14.53 -3.37
N MET A 374 15.58 14.51 -2.14
CA MET A 374 16.71 13.66 -1.77
C MET A 374 16.24 12.38 -1.08
N MET A 375 16.66 11.22 -1.62
CA MET A 375 16.24 9.92 -1.09
C MET A 375 16.80 9.65 0.31
N GLU A 376 16.01 9.02 1.17
CA GLU A 376 16.39 8.66 2.53
C GLU A 376 16.97 7.25 2.60
N PHE A 377 18.20 7.12 3.13
CA PHE A 377 18.95 5.86 3.21
C PHE A 377 19.50 5.55 4.62
N GLY A 378 19.27 6.40 5.62
CA GLY A 378 19.87 6.28 6.96
C GLY A 378 19.48 5.03 7.74
N ALA A 379 18.37 4.38 7.38
CA ALA A 379 17.88 3.16 8.02
C ALA A 379 18.69 1.91 7.61
N THR A 380 18.95 1.03 8.56
CA THR A 380 19.42 -0.34 8.27
C THR A 380 18.25 -1.22 7.83
N SER A 381 18.35 -1.83 6.65
CA SER A 381 17.31 -2.73 6.13
C SER A 381 17.91 -3.81 5.22
N PRO A 382 17.51 -5.09 5.35
CA PRO A 382 17.87 -6.15 4.40
C PRO A 382 17.49 -5.82 2.95
N MET A 383 16.40 -5.05 2.74
CA MET A 383 16.01 -4.57 1.40
C MET A 383 17.07 -3.64 0.81
N PHE A 384 17.66 -2.76 1.62
CA PHE A 384 18.78 -1.90 1.19
C PHE A 384 20.06 -2.67 0.95
N GLU A 385 20.32 -3.77 1.68
CA GLU A 385 21.44 -4.66 1.39
C GLU A 385 21.30 -5.27 -0.01
N VAL A 386 20.10 -5.75 -0.39
CA VAL A 386 19.84 -6.28 -1.73
C VAL A 386 19.96 -5.20 -2.83
N LEU A 387 19.32 -4.04 -2.66
CA LEU A 387 19.39 -2.95 -3.64
C LEU A 387 20.83 -2.46 -3.86
N SER A 388 21.57 -2.24 -2.78
CA SER A 388 22.96 -1.81 -2.82
C SER A 388 23.85 -2.86 -3.48
N THR A 389 23.63 -4.14 -3.19
CA THR A 389 24.41 -5.25 -3.77
C THR A 389 24.18 -5.33 -5.28
N LEU A 390 22.92 -5.19 -5.73
CA LEU A 390 22.59 -5.21 -7.15
C LEU A 390 23.16 -3.98 -7.90
N ALA A 391 23.10 -2.80 -7.28
CA ALA A 391 23.72 -1.59 -7.84
C ALA A 391 25.24 -1.77 -7.98
N MET A 392 25.93 -2.13 -6.89
CA MET A 392 27.38 -2.35 -6.90
C MET A 392 27.81 -3.46 -7.87
N LEU A 393 27.03 -4.54 -8.01
CA LEU A 393 27.30 -5.58 -9.01
C LEU A 393 27.27 -5.02 -10.43
N ASN A 394 26.24 -4.26 -10.77
CA ASN A 394 26.10 -3.63 -12.09
C ASN A 394 27.24 -2.63 -12.36
N LEU A 395 27.62 -1.83 -11.36
CA LEU A 395 28.77 -0.91 -11.44
C LEU A 395 30.09 -1.66 -11.68
N PHE A 396 30.38 -2.72 -10.91
CA PHE A 396 31.57 -3.53 -11.09
C PHE A 396 31.62 -4.25 -12.43
N CYS A 397 30.47 -4.74 -12.93
CA CYS A 397 30.38 -5.34 -14.26
C CYS A 397 30.69 -4.31 -15.36
N LEU A 398 30.13 -3.11 -15.28
CA LEU A 398 30.35 -2.03 -16.25
C LEU A 398 31.80 -1.55 -16.23
N VAL A 399 32.38 -1.27 -15.05
CA VAL A 399 33.78 -0.86 -14.89
C VAL A 399 34.73 -1.96 -15.37
N GLY A 400 34.43 -3.23 -15.07
CA GLY A 400 35.20 -4.38 -15.55
C GLY A 400 35.16 -4.54 -17.07
N ALA A 401 34.00 -4.27 -17.69
CA ALA A 401 33.87 -4.26 -19.15
C ALA A 401 34.68 -3.11 -19.80
N VAL A 402 34.56 -1.88 -19.27
CA VAL A 402 35.36 -0.73 -19.72
C VAL A 402 36.86 -0.99 -19.56
N LYS A 403 37.30 -1.56 -18.42
CA LYS A 403 38.69 -1.96 -18.21
C LYS A 403 39.17 -2.99 -19.24
N LYS A 404 38.32 -3.97 -19.60
CA LYS A 404 38.65 -4.94 -20.66
C LYS A 404 38.76 -4.30 -22.04
N VAL A 405 37.93 -3.29 -22.35
CA VAL A 405 38.01 -2.53 -23.61
C VAL A 405 39.28 -1.67 -23.68
N ILE A 406 39.73 -1.10 -22.55
CA ILE A 406 40.97 -0.32 -22.48
C ILE A 406 42.21 -1.23 -22.55
N MET A 407 42.19 -2.40 -21.91
CA MET A 407 43.35 -3.30 -21.82
C MET A 407 43.53 -4.21 -23.05
N ASN A 408 42.45 -4.65 -23.71
CA ASN A 408 42.53 -5.42 -24.94
C ASN A 408 42.28 -4.51 -26.16
N TYR A 409 43.21 -4.51 -27.12
CA TYR A 409 43.16 -3.73 -28.37
C TYR A 409 41.97 -4.08 -29.32
N SER A 410 41.01 -4.90 -28.88
CA SER A 410 39.86 -5.39 -29.64
C SER A 410 38.58 -4.61 -29.36
N ILE A 411 38.66 -3.27 -29.31
CA ILE A 411 37.54 -2.35 -29.05
C ILE A 411 36.34 -2.66 -29.96
N HIS A 412 36.61 -2.90 -31.25
CA HIS A 412 35.62 -3.23 -32.28
C HIS A 412 34.73 -4.41 -31.88
N ARG A 413 35.32 -5.50 -31.36
CA ARG A 413 34.58 -6.73 -31.03
C ARG A 413 33.54 -6.51 -29.93
N LEU A 414 33.85 -5.71 -28.89
CA LEU A 414 32.89 -5.50 -27.79
C LEU A 414 31.72 -4.60 -28.20
N HIS A 415 32.00 -3.52 -28.94
CA HIS A 415 30.97 -2.61 -29.45
C HIS A 415 30.04 -3.28 -30.47
N GLU A 416 30.56 -4.13 -31.36
CA GLU A 416 29.73 -4.84 -32.34
C GLU A 416 28.92 -6.00 -31.76
N THR A 417 29.44 -6.68 -30.73
CA THR A 417 28.82 -7.93 -30.24
C THR A 417 27.97 -7.76 -29.00
N MET A 418 28.13 -6.69 -28.19
CA MET A 418 27.45 -6.55 -26.89
C MET A 418 26.72 -5.19 -26.65
N PRO A 419 26.21 -4.48 -27.68
CA PRO A 419 25.67 -3.11 -27.52
C PRO A 419 24.51 -3.04 -26.51
N LEU A 420 23.57 -3.99 -26.58
CA LEU A 420 22.39 -4.03 -25.72
C LEU A 420 22.72 -4.42 -24.28
N GLN A 421 23.75 -5.23 -24.05
CA GLN A 421 24.25 -5.56 -22.70
C GLN A 421 24.92 -4.34 -22.07
N ILE A 422 25.72 -3.58 -22.84
CA ILE A 422 26.32 -2.33 -22.38
C ILE A 422 25.23 -1.29 -22.08
N LEU A 423 24.24 -1.12 -22.97
CA LEU A 423 23.12 -0.21 -22.77
C LEU A 423 22.30 -0.57 -21.53
N LEU A 424 21.93 -1.84 -21.36
CA LEU A 424 21.15 -2.31 -20.20
C LEU A 424 21.92 -2.10 -18.89
N CYS A 425 23.19 -2.52 -18.84
CA CYS A 425 24.04 -2.35 -17.65
C CYS A 425 24.28 -0.85 -17.35
N GLY A 426 24.45 -0.02 -18.37
CA GLY A 426 24.55 1.44 -18.25
C GLY A 426 23.28 2.08 -17.70
N VAL A 427 22.11 1.71 -18.23
CA VAL A 427 20.81 2.18 -17.73
C VAL A 427 20.59 1.74 -16.28
N LEU A 428 20.91 0.49 -15.92
CA LEU A 428 20.84 0.02 -14.54
C LEU A 428 21.75 0.83 -13.62
N VAL A 429 22.97 1.16 -14.04
CA VAL A 429 23.86 2.06 -13.28
C VAL A 429 23.26 3.46 -13.15
N LEU A 430 22.74 4.06 -14.22
CA LEU A 430 22.15 5.41 -14.19
C LEU A 430 20.89 5.50 -13.32
N VAL A 431 20.01 4.49 -13.36
CA VAL A 431 18.80 4.41 -12.52
C VAL A 431 19.18 4.41 -11.03
N ASN A 432 20.22 3.66 -10.67
CA ASN A 432 20.73 3.52 -9.30
C ASN A 432 21.65 4.68 -8.84
N LEU A 433 21.74 5.80 -9.58
CA LEU A 433 22.61 6.92 -9.19
C LEU A 433 22.40 7.45 -7.75
N PRO A 434 21.16 7.57 -7.23
CA PRO A 434 20.94 7.96 -5.83
C PRO A 434 21.52 6.97 -4.81
N LEU A 435 21.57 5.67 -5.11
CA LEU A 435 22.21 4.68 -4.24
C LEU A 435 23.72 4.92 -4.16
N TYR A 436 24.42 5.17 -5.28
CA TYR A 436 25.85 5.48 -5.21
C TYR A 436 26.14 6.78 -4.44
N GLN A 437 25.25 7.78 -4.56
CA GLN A 437 25.33 8.98 -3.73
C GLN A 437 25.20 8.64 -2.24
N GLY A 438 24.21 7.83 -1.86
CA GLY A 438 24.02 7.34 -0.48
C GLY A 438 25.16 6.46 0.04
N LEU A 439 25.72 5.58 -0.81
CA LEU A 439 26.78 4.62 -0.47
C LEU A 439 28.16 5.25 -0.33
N LEU A 440 28.52 6.21 -1.19
CA LEU A 440 29.91 6.64 -1.39
C LEU A 440 30.16 8.15 -1.21
N LEU A 441 29.15 9.01 -1.42
CA LEU A 441 29.36 10.47 -1.51
C LEU A 441 28.77 11.26 -0.34
N ARG A 442 27.66 10.79 0.23
CA ARG A 442 26.92 11.51 1.29
C ARG A 442 27.59 11.41 2.65
N LYS A 443 27.49 12.50 3.40
CA LYS A 443 28.06 12.66 4.76
C LYS A 443 27.00 13.05 5.81
N ASP A 444 25.78 13.34 5.38
CA ASP A 444 24.64 13.69 6.23
C ASP A 444 23.96 12.45 6.81
N LYS A 445 22.95 12.64 7.68
CA LYS A 445 22.21 11.55 8.34
C LYS A 445 21.57 10.57 7.35
N GLY A 446 21.15 11.03 6.17
CA GLY A 446 20.52 10.19 5.15
C GLY A 446 21.49 9.45 4.22
N ARG A 447 22.77 9.31 4.59
CA ARG A 447 23.72 8.40 3.94
C ARG A 447 23.37 6.93 4.24
N MET A 448 23.79 6.00 3.39
CA MET A 448 23.66 4.57 3.66
C MET A 448 24.57 4.16 4.84
N PRO A 449 24.11 3.30 5.77
CA PRO A 449 24.96 2.77 6.84
C PRO A 449 26.22 2.08 6.31
N CYS A 450 27.37 2.35 6.93
CA CYS A 450 28.66 1.80 6.47
C CYS A 450 28.69 0.26 6.46
N SER A 451 27.95 -0.39 7.37
CA SER A 451 27.76 -1.84 7.39
C SER A 451 27.13 -2.36 6.10
N VAL A 452 26.04 -1.71 5.65
CA VAL A 452 25.36 -2.01 4.37
C VAL A 452 26.30 -1.78 3.19
N THR A 453 27.04 -0.67 3.17
CA THR A 453 28.01 -0.37 2.09
C THR A 453 29.10 -1.44 1.98
N VAL A 454 29.69 -1.86 3.10
CA VAL A 454 30.77 -2.86 3.12
C VAL A 454 30.26 -4.24 2.75
N LYS A 455 29.16 -4.71 3.37
CA LYS A 455 28.53 -5.99 3.04
C LYS A 455 28.15 -6.06 1.56
N SER A 456 27.41 -5.07 1.07
CA SER A 456 26.90 -5.10 -0.32
C SER A 456 28.02 -5.04 -1.35
N SER A 457 29.08 -4.26 -1.09
CA SER A 457 30.27 -4.23 -1.94
C SER A 457 31.02 -5.56 -1.93
N LEU A 458 31.19 -6.20 -0.77
CA LEU A 458 31.83 -7.51 -0.64
C LEU A 458 31.04 -8.59 -1.39
N VAL A 459 29.72 -8.66 -1.17
CA VAL A 459 28.84 -9.65 -1.81
C VAL A 459 28.79 -9.42 -3.33
N ALA A 460 28.70 -8.16 -3.80
CA ALA A 460 28.75 -7.84 -5.22
C ALA A 460 30.07 -8.26 -5.88
N LEU A 461 31.21 -8.02 -5.21
CA LEU A 461 32.53 -8.46 -5.68
C LEU A 461 32.61 -9.99 -5.73
N LEU A 462 32.17 -10.66 -4.67
CA LEU A 462 32.11 -12.12 -4.59
C LEU A 462 31.23 -12.72 -5.68
N MET A 463 30.05 -12.16 -5.98
CA MET A 463 29.19 -12.62 -7.08
C MET A 463 29.82 -12.39 -8.46
N GLY A 464 30.57 -11.29 -8.65
CA GLY A 464 31.35 -11.05 -9.87
C GLY A 464 32.48 -12.07 -10.10
N ILE A 465 33.00 -12.67 -9.03
CA ILE A 465 34.07 -13.68 -9.06
C ILE A 465 33.50 -15.12 -9.08
N ALA A 466 32.53 -15.41 -8.22
CA ALA A 466 32.04 -16.74 -7.88
C ALA A 466 30.90 -17.22 -8.79
N LEU A 467 31.19 -17.38 -10.08
CA LEU A 467 30.27 -17.98 -11.06
C LEU A 467 30.36 -19.51 -11.14
N LYS A 468 30.44 -20.17 -9.97
CA LYS A 468 30.29 -21.63 -9.81
C LYS A 468 29.14 -21.93 -8.83
N GLY A 469 27.91 -22.04 -9.35
CA GLY A 469 26.80 -22.81 -8.75
C GLY A 469 26.04 -22.23 -7.55
N TYR A 470 26.68 -21.58 -6.59
CA TYR A 470 26.08 -21.32 -5.25
C TYR A 470 25.24 -20.03 -5.12
N PHE A 471 24.58 -19.58 -6.19
CA PHE A 471 23.93 -18.26 -6.26
C PHE A 471 22.65 -18.14 -5.40
N VAL A 472 21.92 -19.25 -5.20
CA VAL A 472 20.64 -19.26 -4.45
C VAL A 472 20.84 -19.30 -2.93
N VAL A 473 21.88 -19.99 -2.47
CA VAL A 473 22.13 -20.22 -1.03
C VAL A 473 22.57 -18.93 -0.32
N LEU A 474 23.34 -18.08 -0.99
CA LEU A 474 23.82 -16.82 -0.40
C LEU A 474 22.70 -15.77 -0.22
N LEU A 475 21.65 -15.84 -1.06
CA LEU A 475 20.52 -14.92 -1.00
C LEU A 475 19.59 -15.22 0.18
N LEU A 476 19.42 -16.51 0.50
CA LEU A 476 18.59 -16.97 1.63
C LEU A 476 19.21 -16.64 2.99
N ALA A 477 20.55 -16.65 3.10
CA ALA A 477 21.27 -16.35 4.33
C ALA A 477 21.21 -14.86 4.76
N LEU A 478 20.76 -13.96 3.88
CA LEU A 478 20.59 -12.52 4.16
C LEU A 478 19.19 -12.15 4.70
N LEU A 479 18.27 -13.11 4.77
CA LEU A 479 16.87 -12.88 5.16
C LEU A 479 16.60 -13.13 6.65
N SER A 480 17.58 -13.66 7.39
CA SER A 480 17.44 -14.08 8.78
C SER A 480 18.20 -13.16 9.76
N SER A 481 17.59 -12.02 10.10
CA SER A 481 17.99 -11.21 11.26
C SER A 481 16.77 -10.48 11.86
N PRO A 482 16.32 -10.84 13.08
CA PRO A 482 15.27 -10.11 13.77
C PRO A 482 15.85 -8.94 14.58
N GLU A 483 15.15 -7.82 14.69
CA GLU A 483 15.23 -6.95 15.87
C GLU A 483 14.02 -6.01 16.00
N ALA A 484 13.80 -5.52 17.22
CA ALA A 484 12.52 -5.02 17.71
C ALA A 484 12.38 -3.48 17.73
N VAL A 485 11.18 -3.00 18.09
CA VAL A 485 10.81 -1.58 18.18
C VAL A 485 10.79 -1.12 19.66
N PHE A 486 11.18 0.13 19.91
CA PHE A 486 11.27 0.71 21.26
C PHE A 486 10.03 1.56 21.63
N GLY A 487 9.59 1.40 22.88
CA GLY A 487 8.74 2.34 23.61
C GLY A 487 9.39 2.68 24.96
N ILE A 488 9.13 3.87 25.51
CA ILE A 488 9.74 4.30 26.78
C ILE A 488 9.01 3.62 27.94
N ARG A 489 9.76 2.87 28.75
CA ARG A 489 9.31 2.19 29.97
C ARG A 489 10.26 2.59 31.09
N PHE A 490 9.74 2.90 32.27
CA PHE A 490 10.55 3.23 33.45
C PHE A 490 10.20 2.31 34.63
N VAL A 491 11.16 2.14 35.54
CA VAL A 491 11.14 1.09 36.58
C VAL A 491 11.13 1.74 37.96
N ILE A 492 10.08 1.52 38.74
CA ILE A 492 9.89 2.13 40.05
C ILE A 492 10.45 1.23 41.16
N ASP A 493 11.35 1.81 41.97
CA ASP A 493 11.93 1.15 43.14
C ASP A 493 11.11 1.37 44.42
N ARG A 494 10.61 2.60 44.67
CA ARG A 494 9.77 2.91 45.85
C ARG A 494 8.71 3.98 45.62
N GLU A 495 9.12 5.22 45.36
CA GLU A 495 8.22 6.33 45.00
C GLU A 495 8.84 7.11 43.85
N GLU A 496 8.06 7.41 42.81
CA GLU A 496 8.51 8.21 41.66
C GLU A 496 7.41 9.18 41.22
N CYS A 497 7.75 10.46 41.06
CA CYS A 497 6.80 11.55 40.84
C CYS A 497 7.06 12.29 39.52
N PHE A 498 6.03 12.37 38.67
CA PHE A 498 6.03 13.12 37.42
C PHE A 498 5.29 14.45 37.58
N SER A 499 5.64 15.45 36.78
CA SER A 499 5.08 16.80 36.82
C SER A 499 4.61 17.22 35.43
N HIS A 500 3.37 17.69 35.31
CA HIS A 500 2.79 18.19 34.06
C HIS A 500 2.19 19.58 34.28
N ASP A 501 2.42 20.53 33.37
CA ASP A 501 1.98 21.92 33.51
C ASP A 501 0.66 22.16 32.75
N VAL A 502 -0.40 22.52 33.48
CA VAL A 502 -1.72 22.79 32.90
C VAL A 502 -1.88 24.29 32.67
N LYS A 503 -2.09 24.68 31.41
CA LYS A 503 -1.92 26.07 30.96
C LYS A 503 -3.13 26.96 31.23
N TYR A 504 -4.35 26.42 31.17
CA TYR A 504 -5.57 27.20 31.38
C TYR A 504 -6.43 26.60 32.50
N GLU A 505 -7.21 27.47 33.14
CA GLU A 505 -8.21 27.10 34.13
C GLU A 505 -9.48 26.65 33.40
N GLY A 506 -10.00 25.48 33.75
CA GLY A 506 -11.10 24.84 33.02
C GLY A 506 -10.68 23.86 31.92
N ASP A 507 -9.37 23.62 31.73
CA ASP A 507 -8.89 22.53 30.87
C ASP A 507 -9.20 21.16 31.49
N THR A 508 -9.61 20.19 30.67
CA THR A 508 -9.79 18.79 31.11
C THR A 508 -8.47 18.05 31.01
N VAL A 509 -8.01 17.48 32.13
CA VAL A 509 -6.80 16.68 32.25
C VAL A 509 -7.18 15.20 32.28
N HIS A 510 -6.68 14.43 31.33
CA HIS A 510 -6.82 12.99 31.28
C HIS A 510 -5.47 12.34 31.65
N VAL A 511 -5.51 11.30 32.47
CA VAL A 511 -4.32 10.61 33.00
C VAL A 511 -4.57 9.12 32.94
N SER A 512 -3.59 8.33 32.54
CA SER A 512 -3.66 6.87 32.61
C SER A 512 -2.31 6.24 32.94
N PHE A 513 -2.33 5.11 33.64
CA PHE A 513 -1.15 4.30 33.86
C PHE A 513 -1.45 2.79 33.82
N VAL A 514 -0.43 2.00 33.52
CA VAL A 514 -0.46 0.53 33.55
C VAL A 514 0.85 -0.01 34.13
N VAL A 515 0.76 -0.99 35.03
CA VAL A 515 1.91 -1.70 35.60
C VAL A 515 2.25 -2.91 34.73
N VAL A 516 3.39 -2.84 34.05
CA VAL A 516 3.95 -3.90 33.22
C VAL A 516 4.85 -4.78 34.09
N LYS A 517 4.32 -5.92 34.57
CA LYS A 517 5.10 -6.88 35.37
C LYS A 517 6.15 -7.59 34.49
N VAL A 518 7.36 -7.78 35.03
CA VAL A 518 8.42 -8.58 34.38
C VAL A 518 8.26 -10.04 34.79
N ASP A 519 8.25 -10.95 33.83
CA ASP A 519 8.09 -12.39 34.05
C ASP A 519 9.08 -12.93 35.10
N SER A 520 8.57 -13.28 36.28
CA SER A 520 9.29 -14.04 37.29
C SER A 520 8.43 -15.26 37.69
N SER A 521 8.98 -16.44 37.45
CA SER A 521 8.18 -17.51 36.83
C SER A 521 7.23 -18.30 37.75
N TRP A 522 7.08 -17.92 39.02
CA TRP A 522 6.47 -18.81 40.04
C TRP A 522 5.64 -18.16 41.16
N HIS A 523 5.49 -16.82 41.24
CA HIS A 523 4.66 -16.18 42.28
C HIS A 523 3.72 -15.13 41.67
N TYR A 524 2.43 -15.44 41.62
CA TYR A 524 1.38 -14.43 41.42
C TYR A 524 1.08 -13.75 42.76
N SER A 525 1.40 -12.47 42.88
CA SER A 525 0.74 -11.58 43.82
C SER A 525 -0.03 -10.50 43.07
N ASP A 526 -1.26 -10.23 43.53
CA ASP A 526 -2.16 -9.23 42.95
C ASP A 526 -1.84 -7.80 43.42
N ASP A 527 -0.76 -7.62 44.18
CA ASP A 527 -0.32 -6.32 44.69
C ASP A 527 -0.17 -5.32 43.52
N GLY A 528 -0.79 -4.15 43.69
CA GLY A 528 -0.73 -3.03 42.75
C GLY A 528 -0.02 -1.81 43.31
N VAL A 529 0.01 -0.74 42.51
CA VAL A 529 0.69 0.52 42.81
C VAL A 529 -0.31 1.55 43.34
N ASP A 530 0.13 2.42 44.25
CA ASP A 530 -0.65 3.57 44.68
C ASP A 530 -0.29 4.80 43.81
N LEU A 531 -1.30 5.51 43.30
CA LEU A 531 -1.14 6.79 42.58
C LEU A 531 -1.81 7.92 43.36
N VAL A 532 -1.02 8.94 43.71
CA VAL A 532 -1.50 10.18 44.31
C VAL A 532 -1.36 11.34 43.34
N VAL A 533 -2.47 12.01 43.03
CA VAL A 533 -2.53 13.20 42.18
C VAL A 533 -2.60 14.45 43.05
N LYS A 534 -1.68 15.39 42.85
CA LYS A 534 -1.59 16.65 43.60
C LYS A 534 -1.71 17.86 42.67
N GLY A 535 -2.54 18.83 43.07
CA GLY A 535 -2.72 20.10 42.37
C GLY A 535 -1.54 21.07 42.57
N PRO A 536 -1.57 22.23 41.89
CA PRO A 536 -0.50 23.22 41.94
C PRO A 536 -0.25 23.79 43.34
N THR A 537 -1.24 23.74 44.24
CA THR A 537 -1.10 24.18 45.63
C THR A 537 -0.68 23.08 46.61
N GLY A 538 -0.43 21.86 46.12
CA GLY A 538 -0.08 20.69 46.93
C GLY A 538 -1.29 19.99 47.58
N ASP A 539 -2.48 20.48 47.29
CA ASP A 539 -3.76 19.85 47.56
C ASP A 539 -3.87 18.50 46.82
N GLN A 540 -4.45 17.50 47.48
CA GLN A 540 -4.62 16.16 46.92
C GLN A 540 -5.95 16.10 46.15
N ILE A 541 -5.86 15.91 44.83
CA ILE A 541 -7.02 15.84 43.94
C ILE A 541 -7.59 14.41 43.95
N HIS A 542 -6.73 13.41 43.85
CA HIS A 542 -7.12 12.00 43.90
C HIS A 542 -6.12 11.11 44.67
N ASP A 543 -6.64 10.01 45.22
CA ASP A 543 -5.92 8.92 45.90
C ASP A 543 -6.41 7.60 45.28
N PHE A 544 -5.54 6.90 44.57
CA PHE A 544 -5.81 5.55 44.06
C PHE A 544 -4.82 4.60 44.73
N ARG A 545 -5.33 3.49 45.25
CA ARG A 545 -4.51 2.50 45.96
C ARG A 545 -4.72 1.12 45.41
N ASP A 546 -3.64 0.36 45.38
CA ASP A 546 -3.61 -1.05 44.98
C ASP A 546 -4.18 -1.26 43.56
N LYS A 547 -3.66 -0.47 42.61
CA LYS A 547 -4.09 -0.47 41.21
C LYS A 547 -2.98 -0.92 40.27
N ILE A 548 -3.30 -1.89 39.43
CA ILE A 548 -2.44 -2.36 38.33
C ILE A 548 -2.63 -1.51 37.06
N SER A 549 -3.76 -0.81 36.94
CA SER A 549 -4.04 0.16 35.90
C SER A 549 -5.18 1.08 36.35
N GLU A 550 -5.16 2.35 35.96
CA GLU A 550 -6.28 3.28 36.21
C GLU A 550 -6.33 4.37 35.15
N LYS A 551 -7.53 4.88 34.84
CA LYS A 551 -7.75 6.04 33.97
C LYS A 551 -8.59 7.10 34.67
N ILE A 552 -8.08 8.33 34.68
CA ILE A 552 -8.61 9.45 35.46
C ILE A 552 -8.90 10.60 34.50
N GLU A 553 -10.01 11.30 34.72
CA GLU A 553 -10.35 12.54 34.04
C GLU A 553 -10.80 13.56 35.10
N PHE A 554 -10.18 14.73 35.13
CA PHE A 554 -10.58 15.82 36.01
C PHE A 554 -10.39 17.18 35.33
N VAL A 555 -11.22 18.16 35.68
CA VAL A 555 -11.09 19.53 35.19
C VAL A 555 -10.10 20.28 36.10
N ALA A 556 -9.09 20.91 35.51
CA ALA A 556 -8.12 21.71 36.23
C ALA A 556 -8.75 23.03 36.71
N HIS A 557 -9.20 23.05 37.97
CA HIS A 557 -9.73 24.25 38.63
C HIS A 557 -8.67 25.33 38.93
N GLN A 558 -7.39 25.03 38.73
CA GLN A 558 -6.29 25.98 38.87
C GLN A 558 -5.21 25.68 37.82
N LYS A 559 -4.73 26.72 37.13
CA LYS A 559 -3.58 26.60 36.22
C LYS A 559 -2.28 26.33 36.97
N GLY A 560 -1.38 25.54 36.38
CA GLY A 560 -0.04 25.27 36.88
C GLY A 560 0.33 23.78 36.96
N VAL A 561 1.45 23.51 37.62
CA VAL A 561 2.08 22.18 37.66
C VAL A 561 1.32 21.22 38.58
N HIS A 562 0.69 20.22 37.96
CA HIS A 562 0.10 19.07 38.64
C HIS A 562 1.16 17.96 38.78
N ARG A 563 1.10 17.21 39.87
CA ARG A 563 2.05 16.11 40.17
C ARG A 563 1.36 14.77 40.31
N PHE A 564 2.00 13.74 39.77
CA PHE A 564 1.53 12.36 39.73
C PHE A 564 2.59 11.49 40.39
N CYS A 565 2.34 11.02 41.61
CA CYS A 565 3.30 10.25 42.41
C CYS A 565 2.85 8.79 42.53
N PHE A 566 3.68 7.88 42.02
CA PHE A 566 3.48 6.44 42.09
C PHE A 566 4.27 5.87 43.27
N THR A 567 3.65 5.03 44.09
CA THR A 567 4.30 4.32 45.21
C THR A 567 4.15 2.81 45.04
N ASN A 568 5.28 2.12 44.86
CA ASN A 568 5.35 0.67 44.74
C ASN A 568 5.31 0.03 46.15
N LYS A 569 4.43 -0.96 46.34
CA LYS A 569 4.31 -1.77 47.58
C LYS A 569 4.97 -3.14 47.47
N SER A 570 5.22 -3.61 46.25
CA SER A 570 5.88 -4.87 45.96
C SER A 570 7.35 -4.83 46.42
N PRO A 571 7.91 -5.94 46.93
CA PRO A 571 9.34 -6.04 47.20
C PRO A 571 10.18 -6.20 45.91
N TYR A 572 9.55 -6.18 44.73
CA TYR A 572 10.18 -6.29 43.42
C TYR A 572 10.00 -5.00 42.61
N HIS A 573 10.95 -4.74 41.70
CA HIS A 573 10.88 -3.60 40.80
C HIS A 573 9.74 -3.76 39.77
N GLU A 574 8.86 -2.76 39.69
CA GLU A 574 7.73 -2.77 38.75
C GLU A 574 7.94 -1.72 37.65
N THR A 575 7.58 -2.08 36.41
CA THR A 575 7.70 -1.15 35.27
C THR A 575 6.35 -0.46 35.08
N ILE A 576 6.32 0.86 34.98
CA ILE A 576 5.07 1.61 34.75
C ILE A 576 5.11 2.26 33.36
N ASP A 577 3.99 2.16 32.65
CA ASP A 577 3.66 2.97 31.48
C ASP A 577 2.66 4.05 31.92
N PHE A 578 2.85 5.30 31.49
CA PHE A 578 2.18 6.48 32.06
C PHE A 578 1.98 7.58 31.00
N ASP A 579 0.75 8.07 30.90
CA ASP A 579 0.33 9.09 29.93
C ASP A 579 -0.54 10.19 30.58
N VAL A 580 -0.39 11.43 30.08
CA VAL A 580 -1.11 12.63 30.55
C VAL A 580 -1.43 13.55 29.36
N HIS A 581 -2.71 13.88 29.19
CA HIS A 581 -3.24 14.71 28.10
C HIS A 581 -4.14 15.84 28.63
N VAL A 582 -4.22 16.97 27.91
CA VAL A 582 -4.96 18.18 28.33
C VAL A 582 -5.75 18.78 27.16
N GLY A 583 -7.05 19.05 27.32
CA GLY A 583 -7.94 19.55 26.26
C GLY A 583 -8.88 20.71 26.68
N HIS A 584 -9.33 21.50 25.70
CA HIS A 584 -10.10 22.74 25.88
C HIS A 584 -11.23 22.91 24.84
N PHE A 585 -12.41 23.42 25.24
CA PHE A 585 -13.54 23.70 24.33
C PHE A 585 -14.35 24.94 24.77
N SER A 586 -14.88 25.69 23.79
CA SER A 586 -15.83 26.82 24.01
C SER A 586 -17.20 26.51 23.41
N TYR A 587 -18.28 26.98 24.06
CA TYR A 587 -19.67 26.74 23.66
C TYR A 587 -20.47 28.07 23.63
N TYR A 588 -21.46 28.17 22.74
CA TYR A 588 -22.47 29.23 22.69
C TYR A 588 -23.81 28.64 22.23
N ASP A 589 -24.91 29.01 22.88
CA ASP A 589 -26.29 28.59 22.57
C ASP A 589 -27.29 29.61 23.14
N GLU A 590 -28.41 29.86 22.46
CA GLU A 590 -29.69 30.30 23.09
C GLU A 590 -30.89 30.18 22.13
N HIS A 591 -32.12 30.16 22.66
CA HIS A 591 -33.33 29.58 21.99
C HIS A 591 -34.46 30.59 21.68
N ALA A 592 -35.47 30.14 20.91
CA ALA A 592 -36.49 30.97 20.24
C ALA A 592 -37.93 30.86 20.78
N LYS A 593 -38.79 31.77 20.29
CA LYS A 593 -40.26 31.91 20.39
C LYS A 593 -40.74 32.85 19.26
N ASP A 594 -41.99 32.89 18.80
CA ASP A 594 -43.13 31.95 18.87
C ASP A 594 -44.04 32.05 17.61
N GLU A 595 -43.71 32.94 16.65
CA GLU A 595 -44.55 33.38 15.52
C GLU A 595 -44.57 32.36 14.35
N HIS A 596 -45.19 31.21 14.57
CA HIS A 596 -44.79 29.96 13.91
C HIS A 596 -45.40 29.59 12.53
N PHE A 597 -46.19 30.43 11.86
CA PHE A 597 -46.87 30.01 10.61
C PHE A 597 -46.47 30.75 9.32
N GLN A 598 -46.06 32.01 9.39
CA GLN A 598 -45.52 32.72 8.21
C GLN A 598 -44.15 32.17 7.76
N PRO A 599 -43.22 31.80 8.68
CA PRO A 599 -41.99 31.11 8.31
C PRO A 599 -42.23 29.77 7.63
N LEU A 600 -43.37 29.11 7.87
CA LEU A 600 -43.65 27.77 7.32
C LEU A 600 -43.91 27.83 5.80
N LEU A 601 -44.55 28.90 5.31
CA LEU A 601 -44.70 29.17 3.87
C LEU A 601 -43.38 29.62 3.23
N GLU A 602 -42.58 30.41 3.95
CA GLU A 602 -41.23 30.79 3.49
C GLU A 602 -40.28 29.57 3.44
N GLN A 603 -40.42 28.63 4.38
CA GLN A 603 -39.72 27.35 4.36
C GLN A 603 -40.23 26.43 3.25
N ILE A 604 -41.52 26.45 2.89
CA ILE A 604 -42.02 25.72 1.71
C ILE A 604 -41.43 26.31 0.42
N SER A 605 -41.36 27.64 0.29
CA SER A 605 -40.70 28.29 -0.85
C SER A 605 -39.19 27.97 -0.91
N LYS A 606 -38.49 28.01 0.23
CA LYS A 606 -37.08 27.57 0.35
C LYS A 606 -36.92 26.08 0.08
N LEU A 607 -37.91 25.25 0.41
CA LEU A 607 -37.91 23.82 0.12
C LEU A 607 -38.16 23.56 -1.37
N GLU A 608 -38.99 24.36 -2.05
CA GLU A 608 -39.20 24.31 -3.50
C GLU A 608 -37.95 24.77 -4.26
N GLU A 609 -37.30 25.85 -3.81
CA GLU A 609 -36.01 26.30 -4.34
C GLU A 609 -34.88 25.28 -4.04
N ALA A 610 -34.85 24.69 -2.84
CA ALA A 610 -33.93 23.61 -2.51
C ALA A 610 -34.21 22.34 -3.33
N LEU A 611 -35.47 22.00 -3.59
CA LEU A 611 -35.86 20.85 -4.42
C LEU A 611 -35.47 21.08 -5.88
N TYR A 612 -35.66 22.30 -6.40
CA TYR A 612 -35.20 22.69 -7.73
C TYR A 612 -33.68 22.66 -7.83
N ASN A 613 -32.96 23.16 -6.81
CA ASN A 613 -31.50 23.06 -6.73
C ASN A 613 -31.04 21.60 -6.64
N ILE A 614 -31.72 20.74 -5.87
CA ILE A 614 -31.44 19.29 -5.81
C ILE A 614 -31.69 18.64 -7.17
N GLN A 615 -32.77 18.97 -7.88
CA GLN A 615 -33.07 18.42 -9.20
C GLN A 615 -32.08 18.90 -10.26
N PHE A 616 -31.66 20.16 -10.19
CA PHE A 616 -30.59 20.71 -11.03
C PHE A 616 -29.24 20.05 -10.73
N GLU A 617 -28.89 19.85 -9.46
CA GLU A 617 -27.70 19.11 -9.07
C GLU A 617 -27.77 17.64 -9.49
N GLN A 618 -28.92 16.97 -9.39
CA GLN A 618 -29.12 15.62 -9.91
C GLN A 618 -28.82 15.55 -11.41
N HIS A 619 -29.40 16.43 -12.23
CA HIS A 619 -29.09 16.48 -13.67
C HIS A 619 -27.63 16.83 -13.97
N TRP A 620 -27.00 17.69 -13.17
CA TRP A 620 -25.56 17.97 -13.31
C TRP A 620 -24.69 16.75 -12.97
N LEU A 621 -25.08 15.99 -11.93
CA LEU A 621 -24.40 14.77 -11.49
C LEU A 621 -24.60 13.61 -12.45
N GLU A 622 -25.80 13.46 -13.03
CA GLU A 622 -26.07 12.54 -14.15
C GLU A 622 -25.13 12.84 -15.32
N ALA A 623 -25.04 14.09 -15.76
CA ALA A 623 -24.15 14.49 -16.84
C ALA A 623 -22.65 14.28 -16.51
N GLN A 624 -22.25 14.50 -15.25
CA GLN A 624 -20.89 14.21 -14.77
C GLN A 624 -20.61 12.69 -14.73
N THR A 625 -21.61 11.88 -14.38
CA THR A 625 -21.54 10.41 -14.34
C THR A 625 -21.47 9.83 -15.75
N ASP A 626 -22.27 10.33 -16.68
CA ASP A 626 -22.20 9.95 -18.10
C ASP A 626 -20.87 10.36 -18.74
N ARG A 627 -20.37 11.57 -18.45
CA ARG A 627 -19.01 11.98 -18.85
C ARG A 627 -17.97 11.00 -18.32
N GLN A 628 -18.09 10.54 -17.07
CA GLN A 628 -17.16 9.58 -16.51
C GLN A 628 -17.30 8.19 -17.17
N ALA A 629 -18.51 7.73 -17.45
CA ALA A 629 -18.76 6.48 -18.17
C ALA A 629 -18.16 6.50 -19.59
N ILE A 630 -18.27 7.62 -20.31
CA ILE A 630 -17.64 7.84 -21.63
C ILE A 630 -16.12 7.79 -21.51
N ILE A 631 -15.52 8.39 -20.48
CA ILE A 631 -14.08 8.31 -20.22
C ILE A 631 -13.68 6.86 -19.92
N ASN A 632 -14.45 6.14 -19.09
CA ASN A 632 -14.15 4.77 -18.67
C ASN A 632 -14.25 3.80 -19.86
N ASP A 633 -15.27 3.90 -20.72
CA ASP A 633 -15.35 3.12 -21.95
C ASP A 633 -14.22 3.46 -22.94
N ALA A 634 -13.89 4.76 -23.13
CA ALA A 634 -12.78 5.16 -23.99
C ALA A 634 -11.42 4.63 -23.47
N MET A 635 -11.20 4.62 -22.16
CA MET A 635 -9.99 4.12 -21.51
C MET A 635 -9.93 2.58 -21.48
N SER A 636 -11.05 1.90 -21.22
CA SER A 636 -11.18 0.44 -21.38
C SER A 636 -10.86 0.04 -22.83
N ARG A 637 -11.46 0.71 -23.82
CA ARG A 637 -11.20 0.48 -25.25
C ARG A 637 -9.73 0.69 -25.62
N ARG A 638 -9.07 1.73 -25.09
CA ARG A 638 -7.62 1.94 -25.25
C ARG A 638 -6.80 0.83 -24.60
N THR A 639 -7.21 0.36 -23.42
CA THR A 639 -6.57 -0.74 -22.68
C THR A 639 -6.69 -2.06 -23.46
N ILE A 640 -7.82 -2.33 -24.09
CA ILE A 640 -8.01 -3.46 -25.02
C ILE A 640 -7.03 -3.36 -26.20
N HIS A 641 -6.91 -2.18 -26.82
CA HIS A 641 -5.97 -1.99 -27.93
C HIS A 641 -4.52 -2.18 -27.46
N LYS A 642 -4.14 -1.66 -26.29
CA LYS A 642 -2.83 -1.88 -25.64
C LYS A 642 -2.56 -3.38 -25.46
N ALA A 643 -3.45 -4.10 -24.78
CA ALA A 643 -3.33 -5.53 -24.54
C ALA A 643 -3.29 -6.36 -25.84
N PHE A 644 -4.10 -5.99 -26.84
CA PHE A 644 -4.10 -6.63 -28.16
C PHE A 644 -2.80 -6.36 -28.93
N PHE A 645 -2.30 -5.13 -28.97
CA PHE A 645 -1.04 -4.80 -29.64
C PHE A 645 0.17 -5.42 -28.94
N GLU A 646 0.22 -5.42 -27.60
CA GLU A 646 1.27 -6.10 -26.83
C GLU A 646 1.24 -7.62 -27.05
N SER A 647 0.04 -8.24 -26.98
CA SER A 647 -0.12 -9.68 -27.23
C SER A 647 0.21 -10.05 -28.68
N ALA A 648 -0.25 -9.27 -29.67
CA ALA A 648 0.06 -9.48 -31.07
C ALA A 648 1.56 -9.30 -31.35
N ALA A 649 2.22 -8.32 -30.71
CA ALA A 649 3.67 -8.14 -30.80
C ALA A 649 4.43 -9.31 -30.16
N LEU A 650 3.99 -9.82 -29.01
CA LEU A 650 4.57 -11.00 -28.35
C LEU A 650 4.38 -12.28 -29.18
N VAL A 651 3.18 -12.50 -29.74
CA VAL A 651 2.88 -13.64 -30.62
C VAL A 651 3.68 -13.53 -31.92
N ALA A 652 3.74 -12.36 -32.54
CA ALA A 652 4.54 -12.12 -33.74
C ALA A 652 6.04 -12.33 -33.46
N ALA A 653 6.56 -11.82 -32.34
CA ALA A 653 7.94 -12.04 -31.91
C ALA A 653 8.23 -13.52 -31.65
N SER A 654 7.29 -14.26 -31.06
CA SER A 654 7.42 -15.70 -30.79
C SER A 654 7.40 -16.54 -32.08
N ILE A 655 6.46 -16.27 -32.99
CA ILE A 655 6.38 -16.91 -34.31
C ILE A 655 7.65 -16.61 -35.11
N LEU A 656 8.12 -15.36 -35.07
CA LEU A 656 9.37 -14.93 -35.69
C LEU A 656 10.56 -15.70 -35.10
N GLN A 657 10.73 -15.74 -33.76
CA GLN A 657 11.76 -16.54 -33.10
C GLN A 657 11.75 -18.01 -33.54
N VAL A 658 10.57 -18.65 -33.58
CA VAL A 658 10.42 -20.06 -34.00
C VAL A 658 10.78 -20.26 -35.48
N TYR A 659 10.30 -19.40 -36.38
CA TYR A 659 10.64 -19.43 -37.82
C TYR A 659 12.15 -19.34 -38.05
N LEU A 660 12.85 -18.56 -37.22
CA LEU A 660 14.27 -18.29 -37.36
C LEU A 660 15.16 -19.35 -36.74
N LEU A 661 14.77 -19.88 -35.59
CA LEU A 661 15.39 -21.08 -35.03
C LEU A 661 15.33 -22.20 -36.06
N ARG A 662 14.15 -22.45 -36.64
CA ARG A 662 13.95 -23.42 -37.72
C ARG A 662 14.87 -23.15 -38.92
N ARG A 663 14.90 -21.92 -39.44
CA ARG A 663 15.76 -21.52 -40.57
C ARG A 663 17.26 -21.62 -40.26
N LEU A 664 17.65 -21.42 -39.00
CA LEU A 664 19.05 -21.52 -38.54
C LEU A 664 19.49 -22.98 -38.41
N PHE A 665 18.62 -23.87 -37.94
CA PHE A 665 18.85 -25.32 -37.98
C PHE A 665 18.84 -25.87 -39.40
N GLU A 666 17.92 -25.43 -40.27
CA GLU A 666 17.90 -25.79 -41.70
C GLU A 666 19.18 -25.33 -42.42
N ARG A 667 19.70 -24.13 -42.13
CA ARG A 667 21.02 -23.68 -42.63
C ARG A 667 22.18 -24.51 -42.11
N LYS A 668 22.20 -24.90 -40.83
CA LYS A 668 23.24 -25.79 -40.29
C LYS A 668 23.18 -27.18 -40.92
N LEU A 669 21.98 -27.76 -41.10
CA LEU A 669 21.78 -29.03 -41.80
C LEU A 669 22.18 -28.93 -43.28
N GLY A 670 21.87 -27.82 -43.94
CA GLY A 670 22.30 -27.54 -45.32
C GLY A 670 23.81 -27.43 -45.46
N MET A 671 24.49 -26.69 -44.56
CA MET A 671 25.96 -26.65 -44.49
C MET A 671 26.55 -28.03 -44.20
N SER A 672 26.00 -28.79 -43.27
CA SER A 672 26.51 -30.13 -42.93
C SER A 672 26.36 -31.11 -44.10
N ARG A 673 25.26 -31.02 -44.87
CA ARG A 673 25.07 -31.77 -46.12
C ARG A 673 26.00 -31.30 -47.25
N ALA A 674 26.22 -29.99 -47.38
CA ALA A 674 27.14 -29.44 -48.38
C ALA A 674 28.61 -29.82 -48.10
N ILE A 675 29.01 -29.88 -46.83
CA ILE A 675 30.33 -30.39 -46.41
C ILE A 675 30.44 -31.89 -46.73
N PHE A 676 29.43 -32.70 -46.40
CA PHE A 676 29.39 -34.13 -46.77
C PHE A 676 29.45 -34.36 -48.29
N ALA A 677 28.83 -33.48 -49.08
CA ALA A 677 28.86 -33.53 -50.54
C ALA A 677 30.18 -33.02 -51.15
N LEU A 678 30.98 -32.25 -50.40
CA LEU A 678 32.33 -31.84 -50.80
C LEU A 678 33.40 -32.88 -50.41
N GLU A 679 33.17 -33.67 -49.36
CA GLU A 679 34.01 -34.84 -49.03
C GLU A 679 33.78 -36.02 -49.99
N GLN A 680 32.59 -36.13 -50.60
CA GLN A 680 32.34 -37.05 -51.72
C GLN A 680 32.64 -36.39 -53.07
N GLY A 681 33.93 -36.17 -53.34
CA GLY A 681 34.40 -35.75 -54.67
C GLY A 681 34.01 -36.75 -55.77
N PRO A 682 33.92 -36.31 -57.04
CA PRO A 682 33.45 -37.16 -58.14
C PRO A 682 34.39 -38.33 -58.36
N GLN A 683 33.84 -39.56 -58.36
CA GLN A 683 34.55 -40.70 -58.92
C GLN A 683 34.67 -40.51 -60.44
N VAL A 684 35.90 -40.25 -60.87
CA VAL A 684 36.29 -40.17 -62.28
C VAL A 684 36.27 -41.59 -62.88
N PHE A 685 35.70 -41.72 -64.08
CA PHE A 685 35.92 -42.85 -64.98
C PHE A 685 37.17 -42.59 -65.83
#